data_AF-A0AAJ7N7U9-F1
#
_entry.id   AF-A0AAJ7N7U9-F1
#
_cell.length_a   1.000
_cell.length_b   1.000
_cell.length_c   1.000
_cell.angle_alpha   90.00
_cell.angle_beta   90.00
_cell.angle_gamma   90.00
#
_symmetry.space_group_name_H-M   'P 1'
#
loop_
_entity.id
_entity.type
_entity.pdbx_description
1 polymer ?
#
loop_
_entity_poly.entity_id
_entity_poly.type
_entity_poly.pdbx_seq_one_letter_code
_entity_poly.pdbx_strand_id
1 'polypeptide(L)'
;MQKTSTIRRSSTNPVRISMLDREENLTRAEPRRTQTLKPKASTSSTDSSHIPRPRIRALSADRASIKGSALKTTGKASMCYAPSTPKTPVTNYGKTPVHITSASSNRNYAILGLPTGRRSLSADRASNLGAKGPRKDTRPLTDKAYQNHMLSKIDNYFAMNQCSSMLNSNGSFKPTTLKMLVEISGYLLKMLDIKQIVTITNYVEELPKIAKKLHYPGVMNKSWLKTANAMHSWPNVLGWVCWLVEACEVRRIAFEKYNIENLPFLGDEKQAKIYKCILLSMLDCYHVWNNEKLDEEASLIEKHLQEIEELQGVSEDDLNRARSDLEEELIKLTATEENANEIDDEVKRLQDELSSLQKDLVKQENDIRAKEEYLKAINIETEQKHAECNASCKQVRVQKKQQNELLAIVKQQPMSKAEKDTIVKKCTEIQNYMLQYDEYLQEIQKEVYTTDIKLASTNNNLTKAILSYNKEIFVHFSDNVGNVNLEELQMPEEGILRPEIMETLNAKANAMNDLKELLSSQIMEKERMLELNSNELESLQEKMKILEDKNIDIVNEMKELKSSVNKIKTDAKNEEAKLKEQINNLKREIKEVQDAMPNTQKVKAELKETEDKLNAVRRRKEYLEESARLFFDQFYEILADHRNKLHDILTKRRK
;
A
#
# COMPACT_ATOMS: atom_id res chain seq x y z
N MET A 1 23.65 -36.18 67.65
CA MET A 1 24.16 -35.39 68.80
C MET A 1 24.90 -34.17 68.25
N GLN A 2 24.90 -33.03 68.98
CA GLN A 2 25.80 -31.85 68.81
C GLN A 2 25.71 -31.11 67.44
N LYS A 3 25.70 -29.77 67.32
CA LYS A 3 26.55 -28.68 67.88
C LYS A 3 27.96 -28.64 67.23
N THR A 4 28.55 -27.52 66.80
CA THR A 4 28.18 -26.09 66.96
C THR A 4 28.82 -25.14 65.92
N SER A 5 28.26 -23.92 65.85
CA SER A 5 28.70 -22.64 65.26
C SER A 5 30.20 -22.24 65.18
N THR A 6 30.54 -21.37 64.20
CA THR A 6 31.44 -20.16 64.24
C THR A 6 31.55 -19.55 62.82
N ILE A 7 31.90 -18.28 62.51
CA ILE A 7 31.75 -16.97 63.20
C ILE A 7 31.55 -15.82 62.14
N ARG A 8 32.16 -14.62 62.24
CA ARG A 8 31.99 -13.47 61.29
C ARG A 8 33.19 -12.48 61.24
N ARG A 9 33.39 -11.84 60.06
CA ARG A 9 33.90 -10.46 59.77
C ARG A 9 35.38 -10.01 59.96
N SER A 10 35.99 -9.52 58.85
CA SER A 10 36.82 -8.29 58.65
C SER A 10 37.10 -8.15 57.12
N SER A 11 37.24 -7.04 56.37
CA SER A 11 37.80 -5.66 56.49
C SER A 11 39.36 -5.60 56.46
N THR A 12 40.09 -4.78 55.67
CA THR A 12 39.76 -3.59 54.82
C THR A 12 40.88 -3.25 53.78
N ASN A 13 40.67 -2.21 52.92
CA ASN A 13 41.56 -1.59 51.88
C ASN A 13 43.05 -1.33 52.27
N PRO A 14 44.02 -1.29 51.32
CA PRO A 14 44.32 -0.15 50.38
C PRO A 14 44.67 -0.58 48.91
N VAL A 15 44.95 0.24 47.85
CA VAL A 15 44.86 1.69 47.45
C VAL A 15 46.17 2.33 46.90
N ARG A 16 46.18 2.75 45.60
CA ARG A 16 47.21 3.54 44.83
C ARG A 16 48.59 2.83 44.56
N ILE A 17 49.51 3.25 43.66
CA ILE A 17 49.77 4.47 42.81
C ILE A 17 50.01 4.08 41.32
N SER A 18 49.98 5.06 40.39
CA SER A 18 50.21 4.96 38.93
C SER A 18 51.46 5.72 38.41
N MET A 19 51.98 5.32 37.24
CA MET A 19 52.75 6.17 36.30
C MET A 19 51.82 6.48 35.09
N LEU A 20 51.70 7.67 34.50
CA LEU A 20 52.67 8.61 33.90
C LEU A 20 53.32 8.03 32.62
N ASP A 21 53.39 8.74 31.48
CA ASP A 21 53.36 10.22 31.28
C ASP A 21 52.47 10.76 30.14
N ARG A 22 52.50 12.09 29.92
CA ARG A 22 51.66 12.92 29.02
C ARG A 22 52.47 14.07 28.41
N GLU A 23 52.22 14.44 27.15
CA GLU A 23 52.46 15.78 26.54
C GLU A 23 51.63 15.89 25.23
N GLU A 24 51.21 17.04 24.67
CA GLU A 24 50.79 18.35 25.22
C GLU A 24 50.09 19.20 24.12
N ASN A 25 49.86 20.50 24.36
CA ASN A 25 49.22 21.51 23.48
C ASN A 25 47.67 21.53 23.37
N LEU A 26 47.04 22.69 23.11
CA LEU A 26 46.89 23.90 23.94
C LEU A 26 45.91 24.90 23.29
N THR A 27 45.54 25.96 24.02
CA THR A 27 44.65 27.10 23.66
C THR A 27 43.14 26.77 23.56
N ARG A 28 42.14 27.58 23.98
CA ARG A 28 41.95 28.84 24.76
C ARG A 28 41.11 29.89 23.99
N ALA A 29 39.80 29.97 24.25
CA ALA A 29 39.00 31.20 24.27
C ALA A 29 37.57 30.98 24.83
N GLU A 30 37.00 32.00 25.47
CA GLU A 30 35.56 32.18 25.80
C GLU A 30 34.93 33.17 24.76
N PRO A 31 33.62 33.57 24.72
CA PRO A 31 32.67 33.59 25.85
C PRO A 31 31.16 33.28 25.62
N ARG A 32 30.42 33.24 26.74
CA ARG A 32 28.99 33.66 26.95
C ARG A 32 27.80 32.99 26.21
N ARG A 33 27.13 32.10 26.98
CA ARG A 33 25.78 32.29 27.59
C ARG A 33 24.55 32.63 26.70
N THR A 34 23.73 31.61 26.43
CA THR A 34 22.28 31.51 26.80
C THR A 34 21.80 30.07 26.50
N GLN A 35 21.40 29.26 27.49
CA GLN A 35 20.01 29.02 27.91
C GLN A 35 18.98 29.23 26.77
N THR A 36 18.23 28.21 26.31
CA THR A 36 17.48 27.22 27.13
C THR A 36 17.41 25.79 26.55
N LEU A 37 17.16 24.84 27.45
CA LEU A 37 16.48 23.53 27.27
C LEU A 37 16.80 22.65 26.02
N LYS A 38 17.86 21.85 26.20
CA LYS A 38 17.93 20.41 25.80
C LYS A 38 16.73 19.60 26.39
N PRO A 39 16.45 18.32 26.02
CA PRO A 39 17.37 17.37 25.36
C PRO A 39 16.81 16.36 24.29
N LYS A 40 17.70 15.94 23.36
CA LYS A 40 17.88 14.55 22.83
C LYS A 40 16.73 13.93 21.99
N ALA A 41 16.95 12.93 21.13
CA ALA A 41 18.13 12.29 20.50
C ALA A 41 17.59 11.45 19.30
N SER A 42 18.16 11.41 18.08
CA SER A 42 19.41 10.75 17.62
C SER A 42 19.54 9.28 18.09
N THR A 43 19.82 8.26 17.27
CA THR A 43 20.24 8.13 15.84
C THR A 43 20.06 6.66 15.45
N SER A 44 19.83 6.26 14.19
CA SER A 44 20.83 5.84 13.17
C SER A 44 20.05 5.24 11.98
N SER A 45 20.30 5.56 10.69
CA SER A 45 21.34 5.04 9.78
C SER A 45 21.41 3.50 9.70
N THR A 46 21.39 2.83 8.53
CA THR A 46 21.40 3.30 7.12
C THR A 46 21.03 2.16 6.17
N ASP A 47 20.42 2.48 5.01
CA ASP A 47 20.54 1.69 3.78
C ASP A 47 20.47 2.64 2.55
N SER A 48 20.50 2.10 1.32
CA SER A 48 21.36 2.60 0.23
C SER A 48 20.70 3.38 -0.93
N SER A 49 21.57 3.87 -1.81
CA SER A 49 21.42 4.71 -3.03
C SER A 49 20.49 4.16 -4.14
N HIS A 50 20.00 4.90 -5.16
CA HIS A 50 20.06 6.33 -5.56
C HIS A 50 19.00 6.65 -6.66
N ILE A 51 18.45 7.89 -6.71
CA ILE A 51 18.11 8.72 -7.92
C ILE A 51 17.08 8.17 -8.97
N PRO A 52 16.07 8.94 -9.49
CA PRO A 52 15.34 10.11 -8.96
C PRO A 52 13.78 10.05 -9.13
N ARG A 53 13.10 11.17 -8.80
CA ARG A 53 11.64 11.47 -8.81
C ARG A 53 11.16 12.02 -10.20
N PRO A 54 9.84 12.13 -10.57
CA PRO A 54 8.86 13.01 -9.87
C PRO A 54 7.30 12.87 -10.03
N ARG A 55 6.57 13.25 -8.94
CA ARG A 55 5.26 14.00 -8.90
C ARG A 55 4.02 13.30 -9.52
N ILE A 56 2.72 13.65 -9.31
CA ILE A 56 1.85 14.45 -8.39
C ILE A 56 0.39 13.94 -8.67
N ARG A 57 -0.68 13.91 -7.85
CA ARG A 57 -1.13 14.26 -6.46
C ARG A 57 -2.12 13.12 -6.04
N ALA A 58 -2.64 12.85 -4.83
CA ALA A 58 -2.91 13.57 -3.57
C ALA A 58 -4.10 14.56 -3.55
N LEU A 59 -5.28 14.10 -3.08
CA LEU A 59 -6.26 14.72 -2.13
C LEU A 59 -7.60 13.94 -2.20
N SER A 60 -7.98 13.18 -1.15
CA SER A 60 -8.88 13.53 -0.02
C SER A 60 -10.37 13.73 -0.43
N ALA A 61 -11.34 12.87 -0.08
CA ALA A 61 -11.75 12.28 1.21
C ALA A 61 -12.94 13.04 1.85
N ASP A 62 -13.99 12.26 2.19
CA ASP A 62 -15.09 12.56 3.13
C ASP A 62 -16.04 13.74 2.77
N ARG A 63 -17.27 13.84 3.32
CA ARG A 63 -17.90 13.14 4.45
C ARG A 63 -19.44 13.19 4.37
N ALA A 64 -20.12 12.10 4.78
CA ALA A 64 -21.48 12.06 5.39
C ALA A 64 -22.68 12.71 4.63
N SER A 65 -23.95 12.40 4.93
CA SER A 65 -24.65 11.22 5.51
C SER A 65 -26.16 11.53 5.47
N ILE A 66 -27.05 10.55 5.27
CA ILE A 66 -28.38 10.45 5.92
C ILE A 66 -29.07 9.10 5.62
N LYS A 67 -29.44 8.41 6.71
CA LYS A 67 -30.51 7.40 6.92
C LYS A 67 -31.12 6.62 5.73
N GLY A 68 -31.10 5.29 5.84
CA GLY A 68 -32.37 4.56 6.09
C GLY A 68 -32.83 3.46 5.10
N SER A 69 -32.51 2.20 5.43
CA SER A 69 -33.23 0.94 5.13
C SER A 69 -34.56 1.06 4.34
N ALA A 70 -34.68 0.72 3.05
CA ALA A 70 -34.58 -0.60 2.37
C ALA A 70 -35.89 -1.44 2.32
N LEU A 71 -36.27 -1.90 1.11
CA LEU A 71 -36.86 -3.23 0.85
C LEU A 71 -36.74 -3.65 -0.65
N LYS A 72 -37.17 -4.89 -0.96
CA LYS A 72 -36.94 -5.64 -2.23
C LYS A 72 -37.88 -5.26 -3.38
N THR A 73 -37.49 -5.53 -4.65
CA THR A 73 -38.28 -6.37 -5.61
C THR A 73 -37.54 -6.77 -6.92
N THR A 74 -37.81 -8.01 -7.39
CA THR A 74 -37.82 -8.56 -8.79
C THR A 74 -36.73 -8.24 -9.85
N GLY A 75 -36.24 -9.25 -10.61
CA GLY A 75 -35.49 -8.94 -11.84
C GLY A 75 -34.85 -9.98 -12.82
N LYS A 76 -35.29 -11.25 -12.94
CA LYS A 76 -35.03 -12.19 -14.10
C LYS A 76 -33.59 -12.53 -14.59
N ALA A 77 -33.30 -13.84 -14.68
CA ALA A 77 -32.30 -14.52 -15.54
C ALA A 77 -32.70 -16.03 -15.61
N SER A 78 -32.30 -16.92 -16.55
CA SER A 78 -31.58 -16.80 -17.84
C SER A 78 -31.93 -17.97 -18.79
N MET A 79 -31.72 -17.75 -20.10
CA MET A 79 -31.32 -18.67 -21.19
C MET A 79 -31.26 -20.21 -20.97
N CYS A 80 -31.84 -21.04 -21.88
CA CYS A 80 -31.15 -21.71 -23.03
C CYS A 80 -31.73 -23.08 -23.52
N TYR A 81 -31.69 -23.26 -24.86
CA TYR A 81 -31.67 -24.47 -25.72
C TYR A 81 -32.64 -25.68 -25.57
N ALA A 82 -33.20 -26.06 -26.74
CA ALA A 82 -33.69 -27.39 -27.13
C ALA A 82 -32.67 -28.02 -28.15
N PRO A 83 -32.85 -29.21 -28.80
CA PRO A 83 -33.98 -29.48 -29.72
C PRO A 83 -34.47 -30.96 -29.90
N SER A 84 -35.63 -31.07 -30.56
CA SER A 84 -36.02 -32.08 -31.58
C SER A 84 -35.95 -33.60 -31.38
N THR A 85 -37.16 -34.20 -31.31
CA THR A 85 -37.59 -35.34 -32.15
C THR A 85 -38.12 -34.80 -33.52
N PRO A 86 -38.82 -35.51 -34.45
CA PRO A 86 -39.22 -36.94 -34.52
C PRO A 86 -39.08 -37.61 -35.93
N LYS A 87 -39.48 -38.89 -36.06
CA LYS A 87 -40.48 -39.40 -37.07
C LYS A 87 -40.63 -40.94 -37.05
N THR A 88 -41.83 -41.43 -37.41
CA THR A 88 -42.16 -42.83 -37.76
C THR A 88 -42.54 -42.90 -39.26
N PRO A 89 -42.63 -44.10 -39.90
CA PRO A 89 -43.95 -44.75 -40.02
C PRO A 89 -44.00 -46.31 -40.15
N VAL A 90 -45.05 -46.89 -39.54
CA VAL A 90 -46.03 -47.88 -40.07
C VAL A 90 -45.65 -48.90 -41.18
N THR A 91 -45.98 -50.19 -40.98
CA THR A 91 -46.50 -51.15 -42.01
C THR A 91 -47.28 -52.32 -41.34
N ASN A 92 -48.27 -52.91 -42.02
CA ASN A 92 -49.19 -53.96 -41.53
C ASN A 92 -48.93 -55.37 -42.09
N TYR A 93 -49.14 -56.41 -41.27
CA TYR A 93 -49.58 -57.79 -41.63
C TYR A 93 -50.17 -58.43 -40.33
N GLY A 94 -51.15 -59.34 -40.30
CA GLY A 94 -52.02 -59.96 -41.33
C GLY A 94 -53.23 -60.67 -40.66
N LYS A 95 -54.18 -61.22 -41.43
CA LYS A 95 -55.37 -61.98 -40.94
C LYS A 95 -54.98 -63.46 -40.70
N THR A 96 -55.68 -64.34 -39.96
CA THR A 96 -57.11 -64.75 -40.00
C THR A 96 -57.58 -65.47 -38.70
N PRO A 97 -58.89 -65.74 -38.48
CA PRO A 97 -59.44 -66.21 -37.19
C PRO A 97 -59.83 -67.70 -37.14
N VAL A 98 -59.93 -68.26 -35.91
CA VAL A 98 -60.73 -69.48 -35.58
C VAL A 98 -61.45 -69.25 -34.23
N HIS A 99 -62.63 -69.85 -34.06
CA HIS A 99 -63.53 -69.70 -32.93
C HIS A 99 -63.63 -71.01 -32.13
N ILE A 100 -63.46 -71.00 -30.80
CA ILE A 100 -63.80 -72.10 -29.87
C ILE A 100 -64.05 -71.53 -28.47
N THR A 101 -64.87 -72.23 -27.69
CA THR A 101 -65.42 -71.79 -26.40
C THR A 101 -64.62 -72.25 -25.18
N SER A 102 -64.97 -71.69 -24.02
CA SER A 102 -64.96 -72.35 -22.70
C SER A 102 -63.67 -72.99 -22.18
N ALA A 103 -62.99 -72.28 -21.27
CA ALA A 103 -62.66 -72.82 -19.95
C ALA A 103 -62.38 -71.68 -18.95
N SER A 104 -62.81 -71.85 -17.70
CA SER A 104 -62.32 -71.05 -16.57
C SER A 104 -61.34 -71.91 -15.76
N SER A 105 -60.13 -71.41 -15.49
CA SER A 105 -59.58 -71.45 -14.13
C SER A 105 -58.28 -70.66 -13.95
N ASN A 106 -58.27 -69.80 -12.93
CA ASN A 106 -57.18 -69.53 -11.99
C ASN A 106 -55.86 -68.81 -12.39
N ARG A 107 -55.43 -67.99 -11.41
CA ARG A 107 -54.04 -67.60 -11.06
C ARG A 107 -53.31 -66.64 -12.04
N ASN A 108 -52.75 -65.50 -11.63
CA ASN A 108 -52.01 -65.24 -10.38
C ASN A 108 -51.98 -63.76 -9.90
N TYR A 109 -51.75 -63.62 -8.58
CA TYR A 109 -51.05 -62.57 -7.79
C TYR A 109 -51.04 -61.05 -8.13
N ALA A 110 -51.16 -60.28 -7.03
CA ALA A 110 -50.30 -59.14 -6.61
C ALA A 110 -50.67 -57.66 -6.90
N ILE A 111 -50.80 -56.94 -5.76
CA ILE A 111 -50.15 -55.65 -5.41
C ILE A 111 -50.86 -54.29 -5.70
N LEU A 112 -50.95 -53.51 -4.59
CA LEU A 112 -51.17 -52.06 -4.39
C LEU A 112 -52.36 -51.33 -5.03
N GLY A 113 -53.09 -50.58 -4.20
CA GLY A 113 -54.12 -49.62 -4.64
C GLY A 113 -55.15 -49.25 -3.59
N LEU A 114 -54.75 -48.75 -2.41
CA LEU A 114 -55.71 -48.14 -1.47
C LEU A 114 -56.21 -46.81 -2.06
N PRO A 115 -57.53 -46.54 -1.99
CA PRO A 115 -57.95 -45.62 -0.95
C PRO A 115 -59.18 -46.06 -0.13
N THR A 116 -59.17 -45.57 1.09
CA THR A 116 -60.26 -45.43 2.06
C THR A 116 -61.67 -45.20 1.49
N GLY A 117 -62.70 -45.81 2.12
CA GLY A 117 -64.07 -45.27 2.08
C GLY A 117 -65.22 -46.18 1.63
N ARG A 118 -65.28 -47.45 2.06
CA ARG A 118 -66.54 -48.23 1.93
C ARG A 118 -67.64 -47.65 2.84
N ARG A 119 -68.58 -46.87 2.27
CA ARG A 119 -69.96 -46.84 2.77
C ARG A 119 -70.73 -48.00 2.15
N SER A 120 -71.60 -48.62 2.93
CA SER A 120 -72.42 -49.76 2.48
C SER A 120 -73.40 -49.34 1.37
N LEU A 121 -73.47 -50.13 0.29
CA LEU A 121 -74.48 -49.98 -0.75
C LEU A 121 -75.78 -50.67 -0.32
N SER A 122 -76.55 -50.03 0.56
CA SER A 122 -77.88 -50.49 0.95
C SER A 122 -78.98 -49.76 0.15
N ALA A 123 -79.92 -50.54 -0.39
CA ALA A 123 -81.29 -50.25 -0.86
C ALA A 123 -81.67 -48.94 -1.60
N ASP A 124 -81.24 -47.75 -1.17
CA ASP A 124 -81.91 -46.45 -1.41
C ASP A 124 -81.69 -45.81 -2.80
N ARG A 125 -81.43 -46.60 -3.84
CA ARG A 125 -81.35 -46.12 -5.24
C ARG A 125 -82.25 -46.84 -6.24
N ALA A 126 -83.29 -47.54 -5.75
CA ALA A 126 -84.32 -48.17 -6.59
C ALA A 126 -85.42 -47.21 -7.12
N SER A 127 -85.40 -45.92 -6.74
CA SER A 127 -86.50 -44.96 -6.94
C SER A 127 -86.46 -44.15 -8.24
N ASN A 128 -85.29 -43.79 -8.76
CA ASN A 128 -85.15 -42.83 -9.87
C ASN A 128 -84.85 -43.47 -11.24
N LEU A 129 -85.57 -44.54 -11.60
CA LEU A 129 -85.55 -45.10 -12.96
C LEU A 129 -86.93 -45.06 -13.62
N GLY A 130 -87.14 -44.02 -14.44
CA GLY A 130 -88.19 -43.95 -15.44
C GLY A 130 -89.54 -43.47 -14.94
N ALA A 131 -89.79 -42.16 -15.09
CA ALA A 131 -91.15 -41.62 -15.18
C ALA A 131 -91.80 -42.11 -16.48
N LYS A 132 -92.36 -43.32 -16.44
CA LYS A 132 -93.32 -43.84 -17.43
C LYS A 132 -94.68 -43.98 -16.74
N GLY A 133 -95.75 -43.96 -17.53
CA GLY A 133 -97.11 -44.18 -17.03
C GLY A 133 -97.26 -45.51 -16.27
N PRO A 134 -98.36 -45.71 -15.53
CA PRO A 134 -98.54 -46.84 -14.61
C PRO A 134 -98.05 -48.15 -15.23
N ARG A 135 -97.07 -48.79 -14.57
CA ARG A 135 -96.32 -49.94 -15.10
C ARG A 135 -97.32 -50.94 -15.70
N LYS A 136 -97.29 -51.09 -17.03
CA LYS A 136 -98.20 -51.99 -17.74
C LYS A 136 -97.93 -53.40 -17.23
N ASP A 137 -98.98 -54.06 -16.74
CA ASP A 137 -98.90 -55.43 -16.23
C ASP A 137 -98.26 -56.32 -17.31
N THR A 138 -97.16 -56.98 -16.94
CA THR A 138 -96.37 -57.82 -17.85
C THR A 138 -96.94 -59.23 -17.99
N ARG A 139 -97.91 -59.60 -17.16
CA ARG A 139 -98.55 -60.91 -17.19
C ARG A 139 -99.50 -61.00 -18.38
N PRO A 140 -99.56 -62.13 -19.12
CA PRO A 140 -100.43 -62.29 -20.28
C PRO A 140 -101.89 -62.56 -19.85
N LEU A 141 -102.50 -61.63 -19.09
CA LEU A 141 -103.83 -61.79 -18.51
C LEU A 141 -104.91 -62.10 -19.56
N THR A 142 -104.75 -61.66 -20.81
CA THR A 142 -105.68 -61.92 -21.91
C THR A 142 -105.63 -63.35 -22.45
N ASP A 143 -104.53 -64.09 -22.24
CA ASP A 143 -104.39 -65.47 -22.71
C ASP A 143 -105.27 -66.45 -21.91
N LYS A 144 -105.82 -67.45 -22.60
CA LYS A 144 -106.70 -68.47 -22.04
C LYS A 144 -105.94 -69.62 -21.37
N ALA A 145 -104.75 -69.99 -21.84
CA ALA A 145 -103.93 -70.99 -21.15
C ALA A 145 -103.46 -70.43 -19.80
N TYR A 146 -102.94 -69.20 -19.77
CA TYR A 146 -102.54 -68.51 -18.55
C TYR A 146 -103.71 -68.22 -17.60
N GLN A 147 -104.90 -67.83 -18.10
CA GLN A 147 -106.11 -67.76 -17.28
C GLN A 147 -106.44 -69.10 -16.62
N ASN A 148 -106.43 -70.21 -17.38
CA ASN A 148 -106.73 -71.53 -16.81
C ASN A 148 -105.66 -71.94 -15.76
N HIS A 149 -104.37 -71.67 -15.99
CA HIS A 149 -103.32 -71.89 -15.01
C HIS A 149 -103.52 -71.08 -13.72
N MET A 150 -103.81 -69.78 -13.82
CA MET A 150 -104.11 -68.94 -12.63
C MET A 150 -105.34 -69.46 -11.86
N LEU A 151 -106.38 -69.92 -12.56
CA LEU A 151 -107.57 -70.50 -11.95
C LEU A 151 -107.23 -71.80 -11.19
N SER A 152 -106.56 -72.74 -11.84
CA SER A 152 -106.12 -74.00 -11.18
C SER A 152 -105.20 -73.73 -10.00
N LYS A 153 -104.34 -72.71 -10.05
CA LYS A 153 -103.48 -72.33 -8.92
C LYS A 153 -104.28 -71.81 -7.72
N ILE A 154 -105.29 -70.97 -7.95
CA ILE A 154 -106.20 -70.50 -6.89
C ILE A 154 -106.99 -71.66 -6.31
N ASP A 155 -107.62 -72.48 -7.17
CA ASP A 155 -108.47 -73.60 -6.75
C ASP A 155 -107.65 -74.63 -5.93
N ASN A 156 -106.43 -74.96 -6.38
CA ASN A 156 -105.49 -75.80 -5.64
C ASN A 156 -105.07 -75.18 -4.29
N TYR A 157 -104.76 -73.87 -4.24
CA TYR A 157 -104.35 -73.21 -3.00
C TYR A 157 -105.47 -73.28 -1.94
N PHE A 158 -106.71 -72.99 -2.32
CA PHE A 158 -107.85 -73.07 -1.40
C PHE A 158 -108.16 -74.51 -0.98
N ALA A 159 -107.97 -75.50 -1.87
CA ALA A 159 -108.08 -76.92 -1.52
C ALA A 159 -107.01 -77.37 -0.52
N MET A 160 -105.73 -77.04 -0.73
CA MET A 160 -104.63 -77.43 0.17
C MET A 160 -104.71 -76.75 1.54
N ASN A 161 -105.21 -75.50 1.60
CA ASN A 161 -105.44 -74.79 2.86
C ASN A 161 -106.81 -75.11 3.51
N GLN A 162 -107.51 -76.16 3.05
CA GLN A 162 -108.82 -76.61 3.56
C GLN A 162 -109.94 -75.55 3.52
N CYS A 163 -109.77 -74.50 2.72
CA CYS A 163 -110.68 -73.35 2.60
C CYS A 163 -111.60 -73.43 1.36
N SER A 164 -111.82 -74.64 0.82
CA SER A 164 -112.68 -74.89 -0.35
C SER A 164 -114.12 -74.38 -0.18
N SER A 165 -114.59 -74.19 1.05
CA SER A 165 -115.90 -73.59 1.39
C SER A 165 -116.03 -72.11 0.97
N MET A 166 -114.92 -71.45 0.61
CA MET A 166 -114.92 -70.10 0.03
C MET A 166 -115.11 -70.10 -1.50
N LEU A 167 -115.00 -71.25 -2.16
CA LEU A 167 -115.20 -71.43 -3.60
C LEU A 167 -116.66 -71.83 -3.89
N ASN A 168 -117.01 -71.99 -5.18
CA ASN A 168 -118.30 -72.56 -5.53
C ASN A 168 -118.38 -74.04 -5.13
N SER A 169 -119.58 -74.62 -5.09
CA SER A 169 -119.82 -76.03 -4.74
C SER A 169 -119.14 -77.06 -5.65
N ASN A 170 -118.58 -76.64 -6.79
CA ASN A 170 -117.76 -77.45 -7.69
C ASN A 170 -116.25 -77.43 -7.34
N GLY A 171 -115.85 -76.76 -6.25
CA GLY A 171 -114.45 -76.60 -5.85
C GLY A 171 -113.67 -75.56 -6.67
N SER A 172 -114.32 -74.72 -7.49
CA SER A 172 -113.66 -73.71 -8.31
C SER A 172 -114.11 -72.29 -8.01
N PHE A 173 -113.18 -71.34 -8.12
CA PHE A 173 -113.43 -69.90 -8.07
C PHE A 173 -114.35 -69.43 -9.22
N LYS A 174 -114.46 -70.20 -10.31
CA LYS A 174 -115.28 -69.89 -11.49
C LYS A 174 -116.62 -70.69 -11.47
N PRO A 175 -117.79 -70.04 -11.72
CA PRO A 175 -118.00 -68.62 -11.99
C PRO A 175 -117.87 -67.76 -10.72
N THR A 176 -117.21 -66.61 -10.82
CA THR A 176 -116.98 -65.75 -9.66
C THR A 176 -118.15 -64.80 -9.42
N THR A 177 -118.69 -64.81 -8.20
CA THR A 177 -119.60 -63.78 -7.72
C THR A 177 -118.84 -62.62 -7.08
N LEU A 178 -119.46 -61.44 -7.01
CA LEU A 178 -118.85 -60.28 -6.35
C LEU A 178 -118.56 -60.54 -4.87
N LYS A 179 -119.47 -61.24 -4.19
CA LYS A 179 -119.31 -61.66 -2.78
C LYS A 179 -118.04 -62.49 -2.61
N MET A 180 -117.85 -63.52 -3.43
CA MET A 180 -116.65 -64.37 -3.38
C MET A 180 -115.36 -63.58 -3.60
N LEU A 181 -115.31 -62.67 -4.57
CA LEU A 181 -114.12 -61.84 -4.79
C LEU A 181 -113.74 -61.02 -3.54
N VAL A 182 -114.73 -60.45 -2.86
CA VAL A 182 -114.53 -59.67 -1.63
C VAL A 182 -114.06 -60.56 -0.49
N GLU A 183 -114.72 -61.70 -0.27
CA GLU A 183 -114.40 -62.63 0.83
C GLU A 183 -113.02 -63.30 0.64
N ILE A 184 -112.72 -63.80 -0.56
CA ILE A 184 -111.42 -64.39 -0.92
C ILE A 184 -110.31 -63.36 -0.83
N SER A 185 -110.53 -62.13 -1.31
CA SER A 185 -109.54 -61.05 -1.14
C SER A 185 -109.33 -60.76 0.35
N GLY A 186 -110.40 -60.60 1.13
CA GLY A 186 -110.32 -60.32 2.57
C GLY A 186 -109.57 -61.40 3.35
N TYR A 187 -109.80 -62.68 3.03
CA TYR A 187 -109.08 -63.81 3.62
C TYR A 187 -107.58 -63.78 3.27
N LEU A 188 -107.23 -63.68 1.99
CA LEU A 188 -105.82 -63.67 1.57
C LEU A 188 -105.08 -62.43 2.11
N LEU A 189 -105.74 -61.27 2.18
CA LEU A 189 -105.18 -60.07 2.80
C LEU A 189 -104.97 -60.24 4.31
N LYS A 190 -105.88 -60.93 5.02
CA LYS A 190 -105.67 -61.32 6.43
C LYS A 190 -104.47 -62.26 6.58
N MET A 191 -104.26 -63.19 5.65
CA MET A 191 -103.06 -64.05 5.59
C MET A 191 -101.76 -63.29 5.26
N LEU A 192 -101.84 -61.98 4.96
CA LEU A 192 -100.70 -61.06 4.81
C LEU A 192 -100.62 -60.01 5.94
N ASP A 193 -101.30 -60.24 7.07
CA ASP A 193 -101.41 -59.34 8.24
C ASP A 193 -101.96 -57.93 7.94
N ILE A 194 -102.70 -57.80 6.84
CA ILE A 194 -103.28 -56.51 6.45
C ILE A 194 -104.52 -56.24 7.28
N LYS A 195 -104.34 -55.39 8.30
CA LYS A 195 -105.39 -54.91 9.24
C LYS A 195 -106.51 -54.08 8.59
N GLN A 196 -106.59 -53.98 7.26
CA GLN A 196 -107.65 -53.27 6.54
C GLN A 196 -108.81 -54.24 6.26
N ILE A 197 -109.98 -54.01 6.85
CA ILE A 197 -111.16 -54.86 6.66
C ILE A 197 -111.86 -54.50 5.34
N VAL A 198 -111.93 -55.47 4.42
CA VAL A 198 -112.62 -55.34 3.13
C VAL A 198 -114.03 -55.92 3.23
N THR A 199 -115.04 -55.17 2.79
CA THR A 199 -116.46 -55.54 2.84
C THR A 199 -117.15 -55.26 1.50
N ILE A 200 -118.34 -55.83 1.29
CA ILE A 200 -119.14 -55.65 0.07
C ILE A 200 -119.53 -54.17 -0.13
N THR A 201 -119.53 -53.34 0.92
CA THR A 201 -119.79 -51.90 0.85
C THR A 201 -118.56 -51.04 0.58
N ASN A 202 -117.33 -51.47 0.95
CA ASN A 202 -116.12 -50.64 0.85
C ASN A 202 -115.09 -51.09 -0.22
N TYR A 203 -115.20 -52.31 -0.76
CA TYR A 203 -114.14 -52.93 -1.58
C TYR A 203 -113.69 -52.11 -2.79
N VAL A 204 -114.60 -51.34 -3.42
CA VAL A 204 -114.30 -50.47 -4.58
C VAL A 204 -113.30 -49.37 -4.22
N GLU A 205 -113.29 -48.93 -2.97
CA GLU A 205 -112.42 -47.86 -2.46
C GLU A 205 -111.20 -48.43 -1.73
N GLU A 206 -111.34 -49.55 -1.02
CA GLU A 206 -110.25 -50.15 -0.24
C GLU A 206 -109.30 -51.03 -1.06
N LEU A 207 -109.79 -51.88 -1.99
CA LEU A 207 -108.91 -52.73 -2.79
C LEU A 207 -107.87 -51.93 -3.61
N PRO A 208 -108.18 -50.77 -4.23
CA PRO A 208 -107.16 -49.92 -4.85
C PRO A 208 -106.09 -49.40 -3.89
N LYS A 209 -106.46 -49.03 -2.64
CA LYS A 209 -105.51 -48.56 -1.62
C LYS A 209 -104.60 -49.71 -1.16
N ILE A 210 -105.20 -50.86 -0.90
CA ILE A 210 -104.50 -52.06 -0.44
C ILE A 210 -103.57 -52.60 -1.52
N ALA A 211 -104.04 -52.70 -2.77
CA ALA A 211 -103.20 -53.09 -3.91
C ALA A 211 -101.99 -52.15 -4.11
N LYS A 212 -102.18 -50.83 -3.94
CA LYS A 212 -101.09 -49.86 -3.97
C LYS A 212 -100.09 -50.07 -2.82
N LYS A 213 -100.56 -50.28 -1.59
CA LYS A 213 -99.72 -50.58 -0.42
C LYS A 213 -98.96 -51.91 -0.55
N LEU A 214 -99.56 -52.88 -1.21
CA LEU A 214 -98.97 -54.18 -1.54
C LEU A 214 -98.05 -54.14 -2.78
N HIS A 215 -97.88 -52.99 -3.43
CA HIS A 215 -97.11 -52.86 -4.68
C HIS A 215 -97.56 -53.82 -5.80
N TYR A 216 -98.86 -54.11 -5.87
CA TYR A 216 -99.47 -54.97 -6.89
C TYR A 216 -99.12 -54.47 -8.31
N PRO A 217 -98.59 -55.32 -9.21
CA PRO A 217 -98.17 -54.90 -10.54
C PRO A 217 -99.32 -54.60 -11.52
N GLY A 218 -100.55 -55.01 -11.21
CA GLY A 218 -101.72 -54.80 -12.06
C GLY A 218 -102.50 -53.50 -11.76
N VAL A 219 -103.28 -53.03 -12.73
CA VAL A 219 -104.06 -51.79 -12.59
C VAL A 219 -105.42 -52.06 -11.91
N MET A 220 -105.54 -51.66 -10.64
CA MET A 220 -106.73 -51.85 -9.80
C MET A 220 -107.78 -50.73 -10.03
N ASN A 221 -108.63 -50.87 -11.05
CA ASN A 221 -109.61 -49.85 -11.45
C ASN A 221 -111.01 -50.13 -10.91
N LYS A 222 -111.65 -49.09 -10.36
CA LYS A 222 -113.05 -49.12 -9.84
C LYS A 222 -114.09 -49.68 -10.82
N SER A 223 -113.86 -49.49 -12.12
CA SER A 223 -114.74 -50.00 -13.18
C SER A 223 -114.80 -51.53 -13.19
N TRP A 224 -113.66 -52.23 -13.23
CA TRP A 224 -113.66 -53.69 -13.32
C TRP A 224 -114.01 -54.34 -11.98
N LEU A 225 -113.72 -53.68 -10.86
CA LEU A 225 -114.18 -54.11 -9.52
C LEU A 225 -115.71 -54.17 -9.45
N LYS A 226 -116.42 -53.14 -9.93
CA LYS A 226 -117.89 -53.12 -9.97
C LYS A 226 -118.50 -54.15 -10.92
N THR A 227 -117.74 -54.62 -11.91
CA THR A 227 -118.20 -55.56 -12.95
C THR A 227 -117.39 -56.87 -12.96
N ALA A 228 -116.99 -57.35 -11.78
CA ALA A 228 -116.03 -58.47 -11.63
C ALA A 228 -116.37 -59.75 -12.42
N ASN A 229 -117.65 -60.03 -12.64
CA ASN A 229 -118.13 -61.18 -13.41
C ASN A 229 -118.14 -60.98 -14.94
N ALA A 230 -117.91 -59.75 -15.44
CA ALA A 230 -117.92 -59.46 -16.87
C ALA A 230 -116.67 -59.98 -17.59
N MET A 231 -116.83 -60.42 -18.84
CA MET A 231 -115.76 -61.06 -19.64
C MET A 231 -114.47 -60.24 -19.78
N HIS A 232 -114.57 -58.89 -19.76
CA HIS A 232 -113.42 -57.99 -19.84
C HIS A 232 -112.78 -57.70 -18.46
N SER A 233 -113.52 -57.89 -17.37
CA SER A 233 -113.05 -57.69 -15.99
C SER A 233 -112.40 -58.94 -15.43
N TRP A 234 -112.91 -60.12 -15.81
CA TRP A 234 -112.44 -61.43 -15.36
C TRP A 234 -110.91 -61.63 -15.39
N PRO A 235 -110.16 -61.25 -16.45
CA PRO A 235 -108.70 -61.34 -16.45
C PRO A 235 -108.00 -60.59 -15.30
N ASN A 236 -108.53 -59.43 -14.91
CA ASN A 236 -107.96 -58.58 -13.86
C ASN A 236 -108.33 -59.08 -12.46
N VAL A 237 -109.56 -59.58 -12.30
CA VAL A 237 -110.04 -60.28 -11.10
C VAL A 237 -109.16 -61.49 -10.80
N LEU A 238 -108.95 -62.33 -11.81
CA LEU A 238 -108.16 -63.55 -11.69
C LEU A 238 -106.67 -63.24 -11.45
N GLY A 239 -106.12 -62.25 -12.14
CA GLY A 239 -104.76 -61.76 -11.92
C GLY A 239 -104.54 -61.15 -10.52
N TRP A 240 -105.57 -60.57 -9.90
CA TRP A 240 -105.48 -60.07 -8.52
C TRP A 240 -105.46 -61.22 -7.51
N VAL A 241 -106.42 -62.14 -7.59
CA VAL A 241 -106.53 -63.24 -6.63
C VAL A 241 -105.36 -64.22 -6.74
N CYS A 242 -104.90 -64.55 -7.95
CA CYS A 242 -103.72 -65.41 -8.13
C CYS A 242 -102.44 -64.77 -7.57
N TRP A 243 -102.31 -63.44 -7.68
CA TRP A 243 -101.16 -62.73 -7.12
C TRP A 243 -101.21 -62.64 -5.59
N LEU A 244 -102.39 -62.51 -4.99
CA LEU A 244 -102.55 -62.61 -3.53
C LEU A 244 -102.19 -64.02 -3.02
N VAL A 245 -102.62 -65.07 -3.73
CA VAL A 245 -102.19 -66.46 -3.45
C VAL A 245 -100.66 -66.58 -3.49
N GLU A 246 -100.01 -66.04 -4.52
CA GLU A 246 -98.55 -66.04 -4.66
C GLU A 246 -97.84 -65.26 -3.55
N ALA A 247 -98.39 -64.13 -3.12
CA ALA A 247 -97.87 -63.38 -1.99
C ALA A 247 -97.97 -64.18 -0.67
N CYS A 248 -99.05 -64.94 -0.46
CA CYS A 248 -99.19 -65.83 0.69
C CYS A 248 -98.23 -67.03 0.65
N GLU A 249 -98.03 -67.64 -0.52
CA GLU A 249 -97.04 -68.71 -0.73
C GLU A 249 -95.62 -68.23 -0.40
N VAL A 250 -95.22 -67.07 -0.94
CA VAL A 250 -93.90 -66.44 -0.69
C VAL A 250 -93.75 -66.05 0.79
N ARG A 251 -94.80 -65.51 1.43
CA ARG A 251 -94.78 -65.23 2.87
C ARG A 251 -94.47 -66.49 3.68
N ARG A 252 -95.18 -67.60 3.44
CA ARG A 252 -94.98 -68.85 4.17
C ARG A 252 -93.53 -69.33 4.08
N ILE A 253 -92.96 -69.36 2.87
CA ILE A 253 -91.56 -69.77 2.63
C ILE A 253 -90.57 -68.84 3.35
N ALA A 254 -90.86 -67.53 3.40
CA ALA A 254 -90.00 -66.58 4.13
C ALA A 254 -90.04 -66.82 5.65
N PHE A 255 -91.21 -67.07 6.23
CA PHE A 255 -91.35 -67.38 7.67
C PHE A 255 -90.67 -68.71 8.04
N GLU A 256 -90.78 -69.75 7.20
CA GLU A 256 -90.09 -71.04 7.41
C GLU A 256 -88.56 -70.90 7.35
N LYS A 257 -88.04 -70.06 6.44
CA LYS A 257 -86.61 -69.92 6.20
C LYS A 257 -85.89 -68.95 7.15
N TYR A 258 -86.57 -67.91 7.62
CA TYR A 258 -85.97 -66.82 8.40
C TYR A 258 -86.51 -66.74 9.83
N ASN A 259 -86.67 -67.90 10.48
CA ASN A 259 -86.89 -67.97 11.94
C ASN A 259 -85.62 -67.57 12.72
N ILE A 260 -85.78 -67.12 13.97
CA ILE A 260 -84.71 -66.65 14.86
C ILE A 260 -83.59 -67.71 15.01
N GLU A 261 -83.98 -68.98 15.18
CA GLU A 261 -83.07 -70.12 15.30
C GLU A 261 -82.14 -70.32 14.09
N ASN A 262 -82.63 -69.95 12.89
CA ASN A 262 -81.99 -70.18 11.59
C ASN A 262 -81.46 -68.89 10.96
N LEU A 263 -81.40 -67.80 11.73
CA LEU A 263 -80.95 -66.50 11.24
C LEU A 263 -79.47 -66.54 10.84
N PRO A 264 -79.07 -66.04 9.64
CA PRO A 264 -77.68 -66.04 9.23
C PRO A 264 -76.89 -64.92 9.91
N PHE A 265 -75.87 -65.30 10.70
CA PHE A 265 -74.94 -64.37 11.33
C PHE A 265 -73.72 -64.08 10.45
N LEU A 266 -73.06 -62.94 10.68
CA LEU A 266 -71.88 -62.50 9.93
C LEU A 266 -70.61 -62.79 10.74
N GLY A 267 -69.62 -63.44 10.13
CA GLY A 267 -68.32 -63.74 10.75
C GLY A 267 -67.70 -65.03 10.21
N ASP A 268 -66.63 -65.49 10.85
CA ASP A 268 -66.21 -66.90 10.77
C ASP A 268 -67.15 -67.83 11.59
N GLU A 269 -66.92 -69.14 11.57
CA GLU A 269 -67.79 -70.12 12.24
C GLU A 269 -67.83 -69.95 13.78
N LYS A 270 -66.73 -69.53 14.41
CA LYS A 270 -66.69 -69.26 15.85
C LYS A 270 -67.41 -67.96 16.16
N GLN A 271 -67.12 -66.89 15.41
CA GLN A 271 -67.78 -65.59 15.53
C GLN A 271 -69.30 -65.71 15.32
N ALA A 272 -69.75 -66.47 14.32
CA ALA A 272 -71.17 -66.70 14.08
C ALA A 272 -71.87 -67.45 15.23
N LYS A 273 -71.19 -68.42 15.87
CA LYS A 273 -71.70 -69.10 17.08
C LYS A 273 -71.75 -68.14 18.27
N ILE A 274 -70.71 -67.34 18.50
CA ILE A 274 -70.65 -66.33 19.56
C ILE A 274 -71.76 -65.29 19.38
N TYR A 275 -71.94 -64.71 18.19
CA TYR A 275 -73.02 -63.76 17.92
C TYR A 275 -74.41 -64.38 18.03
N LYS A 276 -74.58 -65.68 17.71
CA LYS A 276 -75.83 -66.41 17.95
C LYS A 276 -76.11 -66.61 19.45
N CYS A 277 -75.11 -67.04 20.23
CA CYS A 277 -75.21 -67.14 21.68
C CYS A 277 -75.59 -65.77 22.30
N ILE A 278 -74.84 -64.71 21.98
CA ILE A 278 -75.12 -63.34 22.44
C ILE A 278 -76.55 -62.89 22.09
N LEU A 279 -77.03 -63.10 20.86
CA LEU A 279 -78.39 -62.69 20.50
C LEU A 279 -79.46 -63.48 21.26
N LEU A 280 -79.28 -64.79 21.45
CA LEU A 280 -80.24 -65.62 22.18
C LEU A 280 -80.24 -65.25 23.67
N SER A 281 -79.08 -65.15 24.31
CA SER A 281 -78.98 -64.71 25.72
C SER A 281 -79.53 -63.30 25.92
N MET A 282 -79.34 -62.37 24.98
CA MET A 282 -79.97 -61.04 25.03
C MET A 282 -81.50 -61.10 24.89
N LEU A 283 -82.04 -61.99 24.06
CA LEU A 283 -83.49 -62.19 23.93
C LEU A 283 -84.09 -62.82 25.19
N ASP A 284 -83.39 -63.79 25.79
CA ASP A 284 -83.81 -64.44 27.03
C ASP A 284 -83.72 -63.47 28.23
N CYS A 285 -82.64 -62.69 28.35
CA CYS A 285 -82.53 -61.61 29.35
C CYS A 285 -83.64 -60.56 29.15
N TYR A 286 -83.93 -60.17 27.91
CA TYR A 286 -85.03 -59.23 27.63
C TYR A 286 -86.40 -59.83 27.96
N HIS A 287 -86.60 -61.14 27.76
CA HIS A 287 -87.83 -61.82 28.18
C HIS A 287 -87.94 -61.86 29.72
N VAL A 288 -86.87 -62.20 30.43
CA VAL A 288 -86.80 -62.18 31.91
C VAL A 288 -87.08 -60.78 32.46
N TRP A 289 -86.48 -59.75 31.86
CA TRP A 289 -86.67 -58.34 32.21
C TRP A 289 -88.13 -57.88 32.02
N ASN A 290 -88.77 -58.21 30.89
CA ASN A 290 -90.20 -57.91 30.66
C ASN A 290 -91.15 -58.63 31.63
N ASN A 291 -90.68 -59.67 32.34
CA ASN A 291 -91.43 -60.39 33.38
C ASN A 291 -91.01 -59.96 34.82
N GLU A 292 -90.20 -58.91 34.96
CA GLU A 292 -89.71 -58.34 36.23
C GLU A 292 -88.91 -59.31 37.14
N LYS A 293 -88.36 -60.40 36.58
CA LYS A 293 -87.70 -61.48 37.33
C LYS A 293 -86.17 -61.31 37.45
N LEU A 294 -85.71 -60.32 38.20
CA LEU A 294 -84.29 -59.99 38.30
C LEU A 294 -83.38 -61.15 38.78
N ASP A 295 -83.87 -62.06 39.63
CA ASP A 295 -83.09 -63.22 40.10
C ASP A 295 -82.78 -64.24 38.97
N GLU A 296 -83.66 -64.35 37.96
CA GLU A 296 -83.42 -65.21 36.78
C GLU A 296 -82.43 -64.56 35.80
N GLU A 297 -82.25 -63.24 35.83
CA GLU A 297 -81.33 -62.51 34.94
C GLU A 297 -79.86 -62.78 35.31
N ALA A 298 -79.52 -62.74 36.60
CA ALA A 298 -78.17 -63.02 37.08
C ALA A 298 -77.72 -64.45 36.74
N SER A 299 -78.60 -65.44 36.94
CA SER A 299 -78.31 -66.84 36.59
C SER A 299 -78.16 -67.07 35.09
N LEU A 300 -78.79 -66.25 34.26
CA LEU A 300 -78.73 -66.33 32.80
C LEU A 300 -77.46 -65.67 32.24
N ILE A 301 -77.01 -64.57 32.85
CA ILE A 301 -75.72 -63.94 32.56
C ILE A 301 -74.57 -64.88 32.91
N GLU A 302 -74.60 -65.53 34.08
CA GLU A 302 -73.60 -66.52 34.49
C GLU A 302 -73.50 -67.67 33.49
N LYS A 303 -74.64 -68.24 33.08
CA LYS A 303 -74.70 -69.28 32.04
C LYS A 303 -74.16 -68.80 30.69
N HIS A 304 -74.43 -67.54 30.31
CA HIS A 304 -73.89 -66.96 29.07
C HIS A 304 -72.36 -66.83 29.12
N LEU A 305 -71.79 -66.42 30.25
CA LEU A 305 -70.33 -66.36 30.42
C LEU A 305 -69.69 -67.74 30.25
N GLN A 306 -70.25 -68.76 30.90
CA GLN A 306 -69.79 -70.15 30.78
C GLN A 306 -69.88 -70.68 29.33
N GLU A 307 -70.99 -70.41 28.61
CA GLU A 307 -71.09 -70.75 27.17
C GLU A 307 -70.05 -70.04 26.30
N ILE A 308 -69.67 -68.81 26.65
CA ILE A 308 -68.64 -68.03 25.94
C ILE A 308 -67.23 -68.52 26.27
N GLU A 309 -66.97 -68.95 27.51
CA GLU A 309 -65.71 -69.59 27.91
C GLU A 309 -65.49 -70.92 27.18
N GLU A 310 -66.52 -71.78 27.12
CA GLU A 310 -66.50 -73.02 26.32
C GLU A 310 -66.24 -72.75 24.81
N LEU A 311 -66.87 -71.72 24.24
CA LEU A 311 -66.70 -71.36 22.83
C LEU A 311 -65.32 -70.75 22.51
N GLN A 312 -64.70 -70.06 23.45
CA GLN A 312 -63.33 -69.55 23.31
C GLN A 312 -62.27 -70.63 23.55
N GLY A 313 -62.50 -71.52 24.53
CA GLY A 313 -61.59 -72.62 24.86
C GLY A 313 -60.34 -72.18 25.61
N VAL A 314 -60.48 -71.19 26.50
CA VAL A 314 -59.43 -70.65 27.37
C VAL A 314 -59.95 -70.65 28.80
N SER A 315 -59.30 -71.38 29.71
CA SER A 315 -59.63 -71.34 31.13
C SER A 315 -58.92 -70.17 31.83
N GLU A 316 -59.49 -69.68 32.93
CA GLU A 316 -58.78 -68.78 33.86
C GLU A 316 -57.51 -69.47 34.42
N ASP A 317 -57.46 -70.81 34.47
CA ASP A 317 -56.24 -71.57 34.76
C ASP A 317 -55.14 -71.40 33.69
N ASP A 318 -55.51 -71.32 32.41
CA ASP A 318 -54.55 -71.10 31.32
C ASP A 318 -54.02 -69.66 31.36
N LEU A 319 -54.89 -68.72 31.67
CA LEU A 319 -54.55 -67.31 31.81
C LEU A 319 -53.61 -67.08 33.01
N ASN A 320 -53.86 -67.76 34.14
CA ASN A 320 -52.97 -67.68 35.31
C ASN A 320 -51.66 -68.47 35.15
N ARG A 321 -51.65 -69.59 34.41
CA ARG A 321 -50.39 -70.21 33.95
C ARG A 321 -49.56 -69.23 33.14
N ALA A 322 -50.14 -68.62 32.10
CA ALA A 322 -49.44 -67.66 31.24
C ALA A 322 -48.95 -66.40 31.98
N ARG A 323 -49.63 -65.97 33.06
CA ARG A 323 -49.13 -64.93 33.98
C ARG A 323 -47.90 -65.40 34.77
N SER A 324 -47.96 -66.59 35.35
CA SER A 324 -46.85 -67.17 36.13
C SER A 324 -45.60 -67.37 35.27
N ASP A 325 -45.77 -67.94 34.06
CA ASP A 325 -44.68 -68.15 33.11
C ASP A 325 -44.01 -66.81 32.73
N LEU A 326 -44.81 -65.75 32.51
CA LEU A 326 -44.31 -64.41 32.20
C LEU A 326 -43.55 -63.78 33.39
N GLU A 327 -44.02 -63.96 34.62
CA GLU A 327 -43.35 -63.44 35.82
C GLU A 327 -42.00 -64.14 36.06
N GLU A 328 -41.93 -65.47 35.86
CA GLU A 328 -40.64 -66.17 35.90
C GLU A 328 -39.65 -65.70 34.83
N GLU A 329 -40.10 -65.52 33.58
CA GLU A 329 -39.23 -65.04 32.50
C GLU A 329 -38.77 -63.59 32.70
N LEU A 330 -39.59 -62.74 33.33
CA LEU A 330 -39.17 -61.41 33.76
C LEU A 330 -38.07 -61.45 34.84
N ILE A 331 -38.19 -62.33 35.84
CA ILE A 331 -37.17 -62.52 36.89
C ILE A 331 -35.86 -63.05 36.29
N LYS A 332 -35.93 -63.99 35.34
CA LYS A 332 -34.76 -64.49 34.59
C LYS A 332 -34.11 -63.35 33.79
N LEU A 333 -34.91 -62.52 33.10
CA LEU A 333 -34.42 -61.39 32.32
C LEU A 333 -33.68 -60.37 33.19
N THR A 334 -34.28 -59.92 34.31
CA THR A 334 -33.63 -58.96 35.22
C THR A 334 -32.33 -59.50 35.79
N ALA A 335 -32.29 -60.79 36.17
CA ALA A 335 -31.05 -61.41 36.65
C ALA A 335 -29.97 -61.46 35.54
N THR A 336 -30.34 -61.72 34.28
CA THR A 336 -29.36 -61.64 33.17
C THR A 336 -28.87 -60.22 32.87
N GLU A 337 -29.72 -59.20 33.07
CA GLU A 337 -29.35 -57.80 32.87
C GLU A 337 -28.45 -57.28 34.00
N GLU A 338 -28.68 -57.69 35.25
CA GLU A 338 -27.76 -57.43 36.37
C GLU A 338 -26.37 -58.05 36.11
N ASN A 339 -26.31 -59.33 35.72
CA ASN A 339 -25.05 -60.00 35.35
C ASN A 339 -24.35 -59.31 34.15
N ALA A 340 -25.12 -58.82 33.16
CA ALA A 340 -24.55 -58.09 32.03
C ALA A 340 -23.92 -56.75 32.46
N ASN A 341 -24.57 -56.02 33.38
CA ASN A 341 -24.03 -54.77 33.94
C ASN A 341 -22.74 -55.01 34.75
N GLU A 342 -22.65 -56.10 35.54
CA GLU A 342 -21.40 -56.45 36.24
C GLU A 342 -20.24 -56.74 35.27
N ILE A 343 -20.52 -57.45 34.17
CA ILE A 343 -19.52 -57.70 33.10
C ILE A 343 -19.10 -56.39 32.43
N ASP A 344 -20.04 -55.50 32.13
CA ASP A 344 -19.78 -54.20 31.50
C ASP A 344 -18.89 -53.31 32.40
N ASP A 345 -19.12 -53.32 33.72
CA ASP A 345 -18.28 -52.60 34.68
C ASP A 345 -16.88 -53.21 34.86
N GLU A 346 -16.74 -54.54 34.78
CA GLU A 346 -15.42 -55.18 34.72
C GLU A 346 -14.67 -54.87 33.42
N VAL A 347 -15.37 -54.85 32.28
CA VAL A 347 -14.79 -54.43 30.98
C VAL A 347 -14.30 -52.99 31.05
N LYS A 348 -15.06 -52.07 31.68
CA LYS A 348 -14.61 -50.68 31.93
C LYS A 348 -13.33 -50.65 32.79
N ARG A 349 -13.28 -51.40 33.90
CA ARG A 349 -12.07 -51.50 34.76
C ARG A 349 -10.85 -51.98 33.98
N LEU A 350 -10.98 -53.08 33.24
CA LEU A 350 -9.90 -53.66 32.43
C LEU A 350 -9.45 -52.72 31.30
N GLN A 351 -10.38 -51.96 30.70
CA GLN A 351 -10.07 -51.00 29.65
C GLN A 351 -9.36 -49.75 30.18
N ASP A 352 -9.72 -49.27 31.38
CA ASP A 352 -8.98 -48.21 32.07
C ASP A 352 -7.57 -48.67 32.48
N GLU A 353 -7.43 -49.88 33.03
CA GLU A 353 -6.13 -50.49 33.35
C GLU A 353 -5.25 -50.62 32.11
N LEU A 354 -5.78 -51.18 31.01
CA LEU A 354 -5.09 -51.28 29.72
C LEU A 354 -4.66 -49.90 29.21
N SER A 355 -5.48 -48.86 29.38
CA SER A 355 -5.12 -47.49 29.03
C SER A 355 -3.96 -46.95 29.88
N SER A 356 -3.83 -47.39 31.14
CA SER A 356 -2.73 -47.00 32.03
C SER A 356 -1.42 -47.71 31.65
N LEU A 357 -1.49 -49.02 31.37
CA LEU A 357 -0.38 -49.82 30.91
C LEU A 357 0.16 -49.34 29.56
N GLN A 358 -0.71 -48.92 28.63
CA GLN A 358 -0.29 -48.28 27.37
C GLN A 358 0.46 -46.95 27.60
N LYS A 359 -0.03 -46.10 28.52
CA LYS A 359 0.65 -44.84 28.87
C LYS A 359 2.03 -45.11 29.48
N ASP A 360 2.15 -46.14 30.31
CA ASP A 360 3.42 -46.51 30.96
C ASP A 360 4.40 -47.21 30.01
N LEU A 361 3.91 -48.02 29.06
CA LEU A 361 4.72 -48.56 27.97
C LEU A 361 5.31 -47.42 27.11
N VAL A 362 4.50 -46.43 26.72
CA VAL A 362 4.99 -45.26 25.97
C VAL A 362 6.00 -44.43 26.78
N LYS A 363 5.85 -44.31 28.11
CA LYS A 363 6.91 -43.72 28.95
C LYS A 363 8.19 -44.53 28.86
N GLN A 364 8.12 -45.85 29.04
CA GLN A 364 9.28 -46.75 29.00
C GLN A 364 9.99 -46.73 27.64
N GLU A 365 9.28 -46.72 26.52
CA GLU A 365 9.87 -46.59 25.18
C GLU A 365 10.63 -45.27 24.99
N ASN A 366 10.09 -44.15 25.49
CA ASN A 366 10.77 -42.85 25.45
C ASN A 366 12.01 -42.83 26.36
N ASP A 367 11.90 -43.42 27.55
CA ASP A 367 13.00 -43.61 28.50
C ASP A 367 14.15 -44.47 27.92
N ILE A 368 13.81 -45.55 27.20
CA ILE A 368 14.76 -46.41 26.49
C ILE A 368 15.43 -45.63 25.37
N ARG A 369 14.67 -44.90 24.56
CA ARG A 369 15.19 -44.07 23.46
C ARG A 369 16.17 -43.00 23.95
N ALA A 370 15.83 -42.29 25.02
CA ALA A 370 16.72 -41.31 25.64
C ALA A 370 18.01 -41.94 26.18
N LYS A 371 17.93 -43.15 26.77
CA LYS A 371 19.10 -43.92 27.22
C LYS A 371 19.95 -44.41 26.04
N GLU A 372 19.35 -44.83 24.93
CA GLU A 372 20.07 -45.18 23.71
C GLU A 372 20.80 -43.97 23.08
N GLU A 373 20.15 -42.82 23.00
CA GLU A 373 20.74 -41.58 22.47
C GLU A 373 21.93 -41.13 23.35
N TYR A 374 21.77 -41.22 24.67
CA TYR A 374 22.85 -40.97 25.63
C TYR A 374 24.01 -41.97 25.50
N LEU A 375 23.73 -43.27 25.31
CA LEU A 375 24.76 -44.29 25.07
C LEU A 375 25.49 -44.07 23.74
N LYS A 376 24.77 -43.67 22.67
CA LYS A 376 25.36 -43.30 21.37
C LYS A 376 26.30 -42.10 21.53
N ALA A 377 25.90 -41.07 22.29
CA ALA A 377 26.73 -39.91 22.59
C ALA A 377 28.00 -40.29 23.39
N ILE A 378 27.87 -41.08 24.46
CA ILE A 378 29.01 -41.59 25.24
C ILE A 378 29.96 -42.41 24.37
N ASN A 379 29.44 -43.26 23.48
CA ASN A 379 30.28 -44.09 22.62
C ASN A 379 31.08 -43.23 21.63
N ILE A 380 30.47 -42.21 21.03
CA ILE A 380 31.16 -41.24 20.15
C ILE A 380 32.25 -40.48 20.93
N GLU A 381 31.96 -40.00 22.15
CA GLU A 381 32.97 -39.36 22.99
C GLU A 381 34.09 -40.33 23.37
N THR A 382 33.77 -41.58 23.69
CA THR A 382 34.75 -42.62 24.04
C THR A 382 35.65 -42.96 22.87
N GLU A 383 35.11 -43.09 21.65
CA GLU A 383 35.87 -43.27 20.41
C GLU A 383 36.78 -42.08 20.12
N GLN A 384 36.28 -40.84 20.29
CA GLN A 384 37.10 -39.63 20.16
C GLN A 384 38.24 -39.62 21.19
N LYS A 385 37.95 -39.87 22.48
CA LYS A 385 38.99 -39.91 23.54
C LYS A 385 39.98 -41.04 23.33
N HIS A 386 39.55 -42.17 22.78
CA HIS A 386 40.45 -43.26 22.39
C HIS A 386 41.34 -42.86 21.21
N ALA A 387 40.82 -42.13 20.21
CA ALA A 387 41.61 -41.59 19.10
C ALA A 387 42.63 -40.53 19.57
N GLU A 388 42.21 -39.58 20.42
CA GLU A 388 43.09 -38.58 21.06
C GLU A 388 44.21 -39.24 21.89
N CYS A 389 43.85 -40.26 22.69
CA CYS A 389 44.81 -41.04 23.47
C CYS A 389 45.81 -41.79 22.57
N ASN A 390 45.33 -42.47 21.52
CA ASN A 390 46.19 -43.17 20.56
C ASN A 390 47.13 -42.22 19.80
N ALA A 391 46.65 -41.02 19.42
CA ALA A 391 47.50 -39.98 18.83
C ALA A 391 48.58 -39.51 19.82
N SER A 392 48.19 -39.25 21.07
CA SER A 392 49.11 -38.86 22.15
C SER A 392 50.16 -39.94 22.43
N CYS A 393 49.77 -41.22 22.48
CA CYS A 393 50.71 -42.34 22.63
C CYS A 393 51.68 -42.46 21.44
N LYS A 394 51.24 -42.18 20.21
CA LYS A 394 52.14 -42.11 19.04
C LYS A 394 53.14 -40.96 19.19
N GLN A 395 52.68 -39.77 19.60
CA GLN A 395 53.54 -38.61 19.83
C GLN A 395 54.58 -38.86 20.93
N VAL A 396 54.18 -39.44 22.07
CA VAL A 396 55.08 -39.82 23.17
C VAL A 396 56.12 -40.85 22.71
N ARG A 397 55.76 -41.83 21.86
CA ARG A 397 56.73 -42.77 21.27
C ARG A 397 57.76 -42.07 20.38
N VAL A 398 57.33 -41.11 19.55
CA VAL A 398 58.25 -40.31 18.70
C VAL A 398 59.16 -39.43 19.56
N GLN A 399 58.61 -38.69 20.51
CA GLN A 399 59.37 -37.83 21.42
C GLN A 399 60.37 -38.64 22.26
N LYS A 400 60.01 -39.84 22.72
CA LYS A 400 60.93 -40.70 23.49
C LYS A 400 62.03 -41.32 22.62
N LYS A 401 61.77 -41.58 21.33
CA LYS A 401 62.81 -41.93 20.36
C LYS A 401 63.79 -40.77 20.17
N GLN A 402 63.28 -39.57 19.91
CA GLN A 402 64.07 -38.34 19.78
C GLN A 402 64.87 -38.02 21.07
N GLN A 403 64.28 -38.21 22.24
CA GLN A 403 64.97 -38.05 23.53
C GLN A 403 66.14 -39.02 23.67
N ASN A 404 65.96 -40.29 23.31
CA ASN A 404 67.02 -41.29 23.35
C ASN A 404 68.13 -40.99 22.34
N GLU A 405 67.77 -40.53 21.13
CA GLU A 405 68.72 -40.10 20.10
C GLU A 405 69.54 -38.88 20.55
N LEU A 406 68.87 -37.86 21.11
CA LEU A 406 69.54 -36.69 21.68
C LEU A 406 70.42 -37.03 22.89
N LEU A 407 69.98 -37.96 23.76
CA LEU A 407 70.81 -38.45 24.87
C LEU A 407 72.03 -39.25 24.39
N ALA A 408 71.93 -39.99 23.29
CA ALA A 408 73.07 -40.66 22.67
C ALA A 408 74.05 -39.64 22.07
N ILE A 409 73.55 -38.62 21.36
CA ILE A 409 74.36 -37.53 20.81
C ILE A 409 75.07 -36.74 21.92
N VAL A 410 74.35 -36.36 22.98
CA VAL A 410 74.94 -35.63 24.13
C VAL A 410 76.00 -36.46 24.86
N LYS A 411 75.82 -37.79 24.96
CA LYS A 411 76.87 -38.70 25.49
C LYS A 411 78.11 -38.82 24.59
N GLN A 412 78.02 -38.42 23.32
CA GLN A 412 79.11 -38.44 22.35
C GLN A 412 79.72 -37.04 22.11
N GLN A 413 79.17 -35.97 22.72
CA GLN A 413 79.69 -34.62 22.59
C GLN A 413 80.92 -34.40 23.48
N PRO A 414 82.05 -33.90 22.95
CA PRO A 414 83.30 -33.71 23.70
C PRO A 414 83.30 -32.43 24.56
N MET A 415 82.12 -31.95 24.99
CA MET A 415 81.92 -30.64 25.61
C MET A 415 80.78 -30.68 26.63
N SER A 416 81.03 -30.14 27.83
CA SER A 416 80.04 -29.96 28.88
C SER A 416 79.04 -28.85 28.54
N LYS A 417 77.82 -28.96 29.05
CA LYS A 417 76.81 -27.89 28.92
C LYS A 417 77.33 -26.56 29.46
N ALA A 418 78.08 -26.55 30.56
CA ALA A 418 78.63 -25.33 31.15
C ALA A 418 79.68 -24.65 30.24
N GLU A 419 80.46 -25.44 29.50
CA GLU A 419 81.45 -24.95 28.54
C GLU A 419 80.75 -24.37 27.31
N LYS A 420 79.74 -25.08 26.78
CA LYS A 420 78.86 -24.55 25.72
C LYS A 420 78.22 -23.23 26.13
N ASP A 421 77.60 -23.16 27.29
CA ASP A 421 76.90 -21.96 27.77
C ASP A 421 77.90 -20.79 28.01
N THR A 422 79.15 -21.08 28.34
CA THR A 422 80.25 -20.09 28.43
C THR A 422 80.69 -19.60 27.05
N ILE A 423 80.80 -20.48 26.06
CA ILE A 423 81.15 -20.11 24.68
C ILE A 423 80.02 -19.29 24.04
N VAL A 424 78.75 -19.70 24.25
CA VAL A 424 77.58 -18.95 23.74
C VAL A 424 77.55 -17.53 24.31
N LYS A 425 77.84 -17.34 25.60
CA LYS A 425 77.98 -16.00 26.19
C LYS A 425 79.03 -15.15 25.47
N LYS A 426 80.24 -15.69 25.26
CA LYS A 426 81.30 -14.99 24.52
C LYS A 426 80.89 -14.69 23.07
N CYS A 427 80.18 -15.59 22.40
CA CYS A 427 79.64 -15.32 21.07
C CYS A 427 78.60 -14.19 21.08
N THR A 428 77.70 -14.14 22.08
CA THR A 428 76.74 -13.02 22.21
C THR A 428 77.40 -11.70 22.61
N GLU A 429 78.47 -11.74 23.41
CA GLU A 429 79.28 -10.56 23.74
C GLU A 429 79.96 -10.00 22.46
N ILE A 430 80.60 -10.87 21.67
CA ILE A 430 81.20 -10.51 20.37
C ILE A 430 80.13 -10.00 19.39
N GLN A 431 78.97 -10.63 19.31
CA GLN A 431 77.88 -10.19 18.43
C GLN A 431 77.31 -8.82 18.84
N ASN A 432 77.23 -8.53 20.14
CA ASN A 432 76.83 -7.21 20.64
C ASN A 432 77.89 -6.15 20.31
N TYR A 433 79.19 -6.47 20.41
CA TYR A 433 80.24 -5.55 19.94
C TYR A 433 80.16 -5.31 18.43
N MET A 434 79.89 -6.34 17.61
CA MET A 434 79.69 -6.15 16.16
C MET A 434 78.53 -5.21 15.86
N LEU A 435 77.38 -5.37 16.53
CA LEU A 435 76.22 -4.47 16.38
C LEU A 435 76.55 -3.01 16.80
N GLN A 436 77.35 -2.82 17.86
CA GLN A 436 77.82 -1.49 18.25
C GLN A 436 78.77 -0.88 17.20
N TYR A 437 79.68 -1.66 16.62
CA TYR A 437 80.54 -1.19 15.54
C TYR A 437 79.76 -0.87 14.25
N ASP A 438 78.73 -1.65 13.91
CA ASP A 438 77.83 -1.36 12.79
C ASP A 438 77.02 -0.06 13.03
N GLU A 439 76.60 0.21 14.27
CA GLU A 439 75.92 1.46 14.65
C GLU A 439 76.87 2.67 14.54
N TYR A 440 78.10 2.56 15.05
CA TYR A 440 79.13 3.60 14.88
C TYR A 440 79.50 3.82 13.40
N LEU A 441 79.58 2.77 12.59
CA LEU A 441 79.83 2.89 11.14
C LEU A 441 78.68 3.63 10.44
N GLN A 442 77.42 3.37 10.81
CA GLN A 442 76.27 4.11 10.30
C GLN A 442 76.27 5.58 10.76
N GLU A 443 76.72 5.88 11.97
CA GLU A 443 76.83 7.26 12.45
C GLU A 443 77.94 8.04 11.72
N ILE A 444 79.12 7.44 11.55
CA ILE A 444 80.21 8.00 10.73
C ILE A 444 79.75 8.19 9.27
N GLN A 445 79.02 7.23 8.69
CA GLN A 445 78.51 7.35 7.32
C GLN A 445 77.47 8.49 7.18
N LYS A 446 76.63 8.72 8.19
CA LYS A 446 75.73 9.88 8.24
C LYS A 446 76.54 11.18 8.34
N GLU A 447 77.56 11.23 9.20
CA GLU A 447 78.41 12.41 9.35
C GLU A 447 79.09 12.79 8.04
N VAL A 448 79.76 11.82 7.38
CA VAL A 448 80.37 11.99 6.05
C VAL A 448 79.36 12.56 5.06
N TYR A 449 78.17 11.95 4.94
CA TYR A 449 77.11 12.45 4.05
C TYR A 449 76.67 13.89 4.38
N THR A 450 76.62 14.29 5.66
CA THR A 450 76.34 15.71 6.00
C THR A 450 77.52 16.64 5.69
N THR A 451 78.76 16.18 5.75
CA THR A 451 79.94 16.99 5.37
C THR A 451 80.05 17.14 3.86
N ASP A 452 79.73 16.10 3.07
CA ASP A 452 79.62 16.18 1.61
C ASP A 452 78.53 17.17 1.17
N ILE A 453 77.35 17.14 1.79
CA ILE A 453 76.28 18.12 1.53
C ILE A 453 76.74 19.56 1.86
N LYS A 454 77.46 19.75 2.97
CA LYS A 454 78.02 21.06 3.34
C LYS A 454 79.06 21.52 2.30
N LEU A 455 79.95 20.63 1.86
CA LEU A 455 80.99 20.90 0.87
C LEU A 455 80.40 21.24 -0.52
N ALA A 456 79.39 20.50 -0.96
CA ALA A 456 78.67 20.79 -2.20
C ALA A 456 77.96 22.17 -2.14
N SER A 457 77.39 22.51 -0.98
CA SER A 457 76.74 23.81 -0.74
C SER A 457 77.74 24.97 -0.73
N THR A 458 78.87 24.84 -0.02
CA THR A 458 79.92 25.88 0.00
C THR A 458 80.56 26.05 -1.37
N ASN A 459 80.86 24.96 -2.09
CA ASN A 459 81.41 25.02 -3.45
C ASN A 459 80.47 25.73 -4.44
N ASN A 460 79.17 25.43 -4.40
CA ASN A 460 78.16 26.12 -5.22
C ASN A 460 78.08 27.63 -4.91
N ASN A 461 78.15 28.01 -3.63
CA ASN A 461 78.16 29.42 -3.24
C ASN A 461 79.48 30.14 -3.62
N LEU A 462 80.61 29.44 -3.57
CA LEU A 462 81.92 29.94 -4.01
C LEU A 462 81.97 30.15 -5.53
N THR A 463 81.41 29.21 -6.30
CA THR A 463 81.27 29.33 -7.77
C THR A 463 80.42 30.55 -8.14
N LYS A 464 79.30 30.79 -7.44
CA LYS A 464 78.48 32.00 -7.63
C LYS A 464 79.25 33.29 -7.31
N ALA A 465 80.08 33.30 -6.27
CA ALA A 465 80.89 34.46 -5.92
C ALA A 465 81.96 34.76 -7.00
N ILE A 466 82.61 33.72 -7.52
CA ILE A 466 83.58 33.82 -8.64
C ILE A 466 82.91 34.33 -9.91
N LEU A 467 81.76 33.77 -10.30
CA LEU A 467 80.99 34.26 -11.46
C LEU A 467 80.53 35.72 -11.29
N SER A 468 80.16 36.13 -10.08
CA SER A 468 79.84 37.53 -9.79
C SER A 468 81.08 38.44 -9.93
N TYR A 469 82.23 38.02 -9.39
CA TYR A 469 83.48 38.78 -9.46
C TYR A 469 84.00 38.92 -10.91
N ASN A 470 84.01 37.84 -11.69
CA ASN A 470 84.39 37.84 -13.11
C ASN A 470 83.48 38.78 -13.92
N LYS A 471 82.18 38.80 -13.60
CA LYS A 471 81.22 39.73 -14.19
C LYS A 471 81.51 41.20 -13.83
N GLU A 472 81.80 41.52 -12.56
CA GLU A 472 82.12 42.91 -12.17
C GLU A 472 83.41 43.39 -12.85
N ILE A 473 84.43 42.53 -13.01
CA ILE A 473 85.63 42.85 -13.81
C ILE A 473 85.24 43.19 -15.26
N PHE A 474 84.44 42.34 -15.90
CA PHE A 474 84.04 42.56 -17.30
C PHE A 474 83.20 43.83 -17.48
N VAL A 475 82.33 44.15 -16.54
CA VAL A 475 81.47 45.35 -16.58
C VAL A 475 82.27 46.65 -16.36
N HIS A 476 83.27 46.65 -15.47
CA HIS A 476 83.97 47.89 -15.09
C HIS A 476 85.27 48.19 -15.86
N PHE A 477 85.94 47.18 -16.45
CA PHE A 477 87.26 47.37 -17.07
C PHE A 477 87.29 47.19 -18.61
N SER A 478 86.18 46.79 -19.24
CA SER A 478 86.09 46.57 -20.69
C SER A 478 86.39 47.81 -21.55
N ASP A 479 85.89 48.97 -21.15
CA ASP A 479 85.78 50.14 -22.05
C ASP A 479 86.85 51.24 -21.85
N ASN A 480 87.70 51.19 -20.82
CA ASN A 480 88.56 52.36 -20.49
C ASN A 480 89.94 52.13 -19.83
N VAL A 481 90.44 50.90 -19.65
CA VAL A 481 91.82 50.69 -19.15
C VAL A 481 92.69 50.02 -20.22
N GLY A 482 93.23 50.85 -21.11
CA GLY A 482 94.17 50.40 -22.13
C GLY A 482 95.40 49.72 -21.50
N ASN A 483 95.77 48.57 -22.07
CA ASN A 483 96.95 47.76 -21.72
C ASN A 483 96.88 46.92 -20.42
N VAL A 484 95.68 46.58 -19.93
CA VAL A 484 95.47 45.57 -18.87
C VAL A 484 94.85 44.30 -19.47
N ASN A 485 95.43 43.14 -19.15
CA ASN A 485 95.01 41.85 -19.71
C ASN A 485 93.89 41.22 -18.85
N LEU A 486 92.64 41.32 -19.28
CA LEU A 486 91.47 40.88 -18.49
C LEU A 486 91.49 39.38 -18.12
N GLU A 487 92.11 38.53 -18.93
CA GLU A 487 92.34 37.11 -18.64
C GLU A 487 93.20 36.89 -17.39
N GLU A 488 94.14 37.81 -17.15
CA GLU A 488 95.06 37.76 -16.01
C GLU A 488 94.38 38.22 -14.71
N LEU A 489 93.27 38.97 -14.78
CA LEU A 489 92.52 39.44 -13.61
C LEU A 489 91.34 38.53 -13.22
N GLN A 490 90.78 37.75 -14.16
CA GLN A 490 89.68 36.81 -13.92
C GLN A 490 90.04 35.72 -12.89
N MET A 491 89.08 35.35 -12.04
CA MET A 491 89.18 34.22 -11.11
C MET A 491 88.90 32.88 -11.81
N PRO A 492 89.66 31.81 -11.50
CA PRO A 492 89.49 30.51 -12.12
C PRO A 492 88.15 29.87 -11.73
N GLU A 493 87.37 29.44 -12.72
CA GLU A 493 86.05 28.83 -12.51
C GLU A 493 86.12 27.33 -12.20
N GLU A 494 87.21 26.66 -12.60
CA GLU A 494 87.51 25.26 -12.28
C GLU A 494 88.75 25.12 -11.39
N GLY A 495 88.87 23.97 -10.70
CA GLY A 495 90.07 23.62 -9.93
C GLY A 495 90.15 24.24 -8.53
N ILE A 496 89.12 24.96 -8.08
CA ILE A 496 89.09 25.72 -6.81
C ILE A 496 89.35 24.85 -5.56
N LEU A 497 89.09 23.54 -5.64
CA LEU A 497 89.31 22.57 -4.55
C LEU A 497 90.72 21.93 -4.56
N ARG A 498 91.62 22.36 -5.44
CA ARG A 498 93.00 21.85 -5.51
C ARG A 498 93.92 22.62 -4.55
N PRO A 499 94.93 21.99 -3.93
CA PRO A 499 95.83 22.67 -2.97
C PRO A 499 96.53 23.90 -3.54
N GLU A 500 96.87 23.87 -4.83
CA GLU A 500 97.65 24.91 -5.53
C GLU A 500 96.82 26.18 -5.79
N ILE A 501 95.50 26.16 -5.56
CA ILE A 501 94.61 27.30 -5.77
C ILE A 501 95.06 28.54 -5.00
N MET A 502 95.64 28.36 -3.81
CA MET A 502 96.06 29.47 -2.93
C MET A 502 97.21 30.27 -3.55
N GLU A 503 98.09 29.62 -4.31
CA GLU A 503 99.16 30.31 -5.06
C GLU A 503 98.57 31.14 -6.19
N THR A 504 97.59 30.60 -6.92
CA THR A 504 96.88 31.34 -7.99
C THR A 504 96.08 32.52 -7.44
N LEU A 505 95.40 32.35 -6.30
CA LEU A 505 94.68 33.40 -5.57
C LEU A 505 95.61 34.54 -5.17
N ASN A 506 96.79 34.22 -4.64
CA ASN A 506 97.80 35.22 -4.29
C ASN A 506 98.35 35.94 -5.53
N ALA A 507 98.58 35.23 -6.64
CA ALA A 507 99.00 35.86 -7.90
C ALA A 507 97.93 36.83 -8.45
N LYS A 508 96.65 36.42 -8.44
CA LYS A 508 95.51 37.28 -8.84
C LYS A 508 95.34 38.48 -7.91
N ALA A 509 95.52 38.30 -6.60
CA ALA A 509 95.47 39.39 -5.62
C ALA A 509 96.63 40.38 -5.81
N ASN A 510 97.83 39.90 -6.16
CA ASN A 510 98.97 40.75 -6.51
C ASN A 510 98.68 41.55 -7.79
N ALA A 511 98.25 40.91 -8.88
CA ALA A 511 97.89 41.60 -10.12
C ALA A 511 96.79 42.67 -9.93
N MET A 512 95.83 42.44 -9.02
CA MET A 512 94.83 43.44 -8.63
C MET A 512 95.42 44.60 -7.79
N ASN A 513 96.40 44.32 -6.93
CA ASN A 513 97.16 45.38 -6.23
C ASN A 513 98.05 46.18 -7.20
N ASP A 514 98.72 45.52 -8.15
CA ASP A 514 99.53 46.14 -9.18
C ASP A 514 98.68 47.05 -10.08
N LEU A 515 97.47 46.59 -10.46
CA LEU A 515 96.47 47.41 -11.17
C LEU A 515 96.02 48.62 -10.34
N LYS A 516 95.77 48.42 -9.04
CA LYS A 516 95.39 49.50 -8.11
C LYS A 516 96.53 50.51 -7.94
N GLU A 517 97.78 50.07 -7.86
CA GLU A 517 98.96 50.93 -7.75
C GLU A 517 99.25 51.66 -9.07
N LEU A 518 99.05 51.02 -10.22
CA LEU A 518 99.06 51.66 -11.54
C LEU A 518 97.99 52.76 -11.65
N LEU A 519 96.74 52.47 -11.26
CA LEU A 519 95.66 53.47 -11.24
C LEU A 519 95.96 54.59 -10.25
N SER A 520 96.48 54.28 -9.06
CA SER A 520 96.91 55.28 -8.08
C SER A 520 98.08 56.14 -8.58
N SER A 521 98.98 55.57 -9.39
CA SER A 521 100.10 56.30 -10.02
C SER A 521 99.62 57.18 -11.17
N GLN A 522 98.63 56.73 -11.95
CA GLN A 522 97.97 57.56 -12.95
C GLN A 522 97.21 58.72 -12.30
N ILE A 523 96.55 58.49 -11.15
CA ILE A 523 95.93 59.55 -10.35
C ILE A 523 97.00 60.53 -9.85
N MET A 524 98.08 60.06 -9.20
CA MET A 524 99.15 60.93 -8.70
C MET A 524 99.83 61.75 -9.81
N GLU A 525 100.06 61.20 -11.01
CA GLU A 525 100.62 62.01 -12.11
C GLU A 525 99.61 63.03 -12.66
N LYS A 526 98.30 62.74 -12.63
CA LYS A 526 97.26 63.73 -12.96
C LYS A 526 97.14 64.82 -11.90
N GLU A 527 97.29 64.48 -10.62
CA GLU A 527 97.34 65.42 -9.50
C GLU A 527 98.62 66.28 -9.56
N ARG A 528 99.78 65.69 -9.84
CA ARG A 528 101.06 66.40 -10.02
C ARG A 528 101.05 67.34 -11.24
N MET A 529 100.38 66.94 -12.33
CA MET A 529 100.13 67.81 -13.48
C MET A 529 99.16 68.95 -13.13
N LEU A 530 98.14 68.71 -12.30
CA LEU A 530 97.24 69.75 -11.78
C LEU A 530 98.01 70.75 -10.90
N GLU A 531 98.86 70.26 -10.01
CA GLU A 531 99.64 71.09 -9.09
C GLU A 531 100.73 71.88 -9.83
N LEU A 532 101.39 71.32 -10.84
CA LEU A 532 102.26 72.07 -11.75
C LEU A 532 101.52 73.21 -12.45
N ASN A 533 100.35 72.94 -13.04
CA ASN A 533 99.52 73.96 -13.69
C ASN A 533 99.03 75.03 -12.69
N SER A 534 98.76 74.64 -11.43
CA SER A 534 98.36 75.57 -10.36
C SER A 534 99.51 76.52 -9.97
N ASN A 535 100.72 75.98 -9.78
CA ASN A 535 101.92 76.78 -9.51
C ASN A 535 102.25 77.72 -10.68
N GLU A 536 102.06 77.28 -11.93
CA GLU A 536 102.26 78.13 -13.10
C GLU A 536 101.23 79.28 -13.16
N LEU A 537 99.96 79.00 -12.81
CA LEU A 537 98.88 79.98 -12.68
C LEU A 537 99.16 81.02 -11.58
N GLU A 538 99.61 80.61 -10.39
CA GLU A 538 100.02 81.53 -9.32
C GLU A 538 101.19 82.42 -9.78
N SER A 539 102.18 81.84 -10.47
CA SER A 539 103.30 82.60 -11.04
C SER A 539 102.87 83.67 -12.07
N LEU A 540 101.72 83.48 -12.73
CA LEU A 540 101.14 84.43 -13.66
C LEU A 540 100.30 85.49 -12.93
N GLN A 541 99.58 85.12 -11.87
CA GLN A 541 98.86 86.06 -11.00
C GLN A 541 99.82 87.03 -10.29
N GLU A 542 100.97 86.58 -9.80
CA GLU A 542 101.96 87.47 -9.18
C GLU A 542 102.64 88.39 -10.22
N LYS A 543 102.92 87.91 -11.44
CA LYS A 543 103.36 88.77 -12.55
C LYS A 543 102.32 89.83 -12.93
N MET A 544 101.03 89.46 -12.89
CA MET A 544 99.92 90.39 -13.15
C MET A 544 99.86 91.48 -12.08
N LYS A 545 99.97 91.12 -10.80
CA LYS A 545 100.04 92.05 -9.65
C LYS A 545 101.23 93.02 -9.75
N ILE A 546 102.43 92.53 -10.12
CA ILE A 546 103.63 93.36 -10.32
C ILE A 546 103.47 94.37 -11.48
N LEU A 547 102.64 94.05 -12.48
CA LEU A 547 102.28 95.01 -13.55
C LEU A 547 101.19 95.99 -13.09
N GLU A 548 100.30 95.56 -12.21
CA GLU A 548 99.22 96.38 -11.64
C GLU A 548 99.76 97.45 -10.69
N ASP A 549 100.71 97.11 -9.81
CA ASP A 549 101.43 98.08 -8.97
C ASP A 549 102.19 99.13 -9.81
N LYS A 550 102.88 98.71 -10.88
CA LYS A 550 103.55 99.64 -11.82
C LYS A 550 102.57 100.55 -12.56
N ASN A 551 101.35 100.08 -12.80
CA ASN A 551 100.29 100.89 -13.42
C ASN A 551 99.78 101.96 -12.43
N ILE A 552 99.73 101.65 -11.13
CA ILE A 552 99.36 102.61 -10.08
C ILE A 552 100.39 103.76 -9.98
N ASP A 553 101.70 103.46 -10.05
CA ASP A 553 102.75 104.48 -10.05
C ASP A 553 102.67 105.41 -11.27
N ILE A 554 102.52 104.85 -12.49
CA ILE A 554 102.34 105.62 -13.72
C ILE A 554 101.05 106.48 -13.67
N VAL A 555 99.98 105.97 -13.06
CA VAL A 555 98.74 106.73 -12.83
C VAL A 555 98.95 107.90 -11.86
N ASN A 556 99.84 107.78 -10.88
CA ASN A 556 100.17 108.85 -9.96
C ASN A 556 101.05 109.94 -10.62
N GLU A 557 102.07 109.57 -11.41
CA GLU A 557 102.83 110.54 -12.22
C GLU A 557 101.92 111.31 -13.19
N MET A 558 101.01 110.61 -13.88
CA MET A 558 99.96 111.22 -14.71
C MET A 558 99.09 112.22 -13.95
N LYS A 559 98.85 111.98 -12.66
CA LYS A 559 98.03 112.84 -11.77
C LYS A 559 98.73 114.15 -11.46
N GLU A 560 100.03 114.11 -11.17
CA GLU A 560 100.85 115.31 -10.95
C GLU A 560 100.99 116.13 -12.24
N LEU A 561 101.32 115.48 -13.36
CA LEU A 561 101.45 116.13 -14.66
C LEU A 561 100.16 116.85 -15.08
N LYS A 562 99.00 116.22 -14.83
CA LYS A 562 97.67 116.77 -15.07
C LYS A 562 97.33 117.95 -14.17
N SER A 563 97.93 118.05 -12.97
CA SER A 563 97.81 119.22 -12.10
C SER A 563 98.59 120.43 -12.66
N SER A 564 99.81 120.19 -13.17
CA SER A 564 100.67 121.21 -13.77
C SER A 564 100.09 121.73 -15.10
N VAL A 565 99.56 120.85 -15.94
CA VAL A 565 98.84 121.22 -17.18
C VAL A 565 97.62 122.12 -16.87
N ASN A 566 96.90 121.86 -15.77
CA ASN A 566 95.76 122.70 -15.38
C ASN A 566 96.17 124.11 -14.93
N LYS A 567 97.32 124.29 -14.26
CA LYS A 567 97.87 125.63 -13.94
C LYS A 567 98.23 126.41 -15.20
N ILE A 568 99.00 125.79 -16.10
CA ILE A 568 99.36 126.39 -17.39
C ILE A 568 98.10 126.78 -18.20
N LYS A 569 97.03 125.98 -18.11
CA LYS A 569 95.74 126.23 -18.77
C LYS A 569 94.92 127.37 -18.13
N THR A 570 95.10 127.68 -16.84
CA THR A 570 94.52 128.90 -16.23
C THR A 570 95.32 130.14 -16.59
N ASP A 571 96.65 130.05 -16.63
CA ASP A 571 97.51 131.20 -16.90
C ASP A 571 97.40 131.66 -18.36
N ALA A 572 97.37 130.72 -19.31
CA ALA A 572 97.13 131.00 -20.73
C ALA A 572 95.77 131.68 -20.99
N LYS A 573 94.73 131.35 -20.21
CA LYS A 573 93.42 132.01 -20.30
C LYS A 573 93.43 133.46 -19.80
N ASN A 574 94.26 133.77 -18.81
CA ASN A 574 94.41 135.13 -18.28
C ASN A 574 95.19 136.03 -19.25
N GLU A 575 96.17 135.49 -19.97
CA GLU A 575 96.80 136.15 -21.13
C GLU A 575 95.78 136.40 -22.26
N GLU A 576 95.01 135.38 -22.64
CA GLU A 576 93.97 135.49 -23.68
C GLU A 576 92.93 136.57 -23.36
N ALA A 577 92.55 136.71 -22.08
CA ALA A 577 91.63 137.74 -21.61
C ALA A 577 92.20 139.16 -21.79
N LYS A 578 93.46 139.40 -21.37
CA LYS A 578 94.14 140.71 -21.53
C LYS A 578 94.26 141.12 -23.00
N LEU A 579 94.62 140.18 -23.87
CA LEU A 579 94.74 140.45 -25.32
C LEU A 579 93.37 140.77 -25.95
N LYS A 580 92.31 140.08 -25.53
CA LYS A 580 90.92 140.39 -25.95
C LYS A 580 90.46 141.77 -25.48
N GLU A 581 90.86 142.22 -24.30
CA GLU A 581 90.54 143.55 -23.79
C GLU A 581 91.25 144.66 -24.59
N GLN A 582 92.53 144.50 -24.90
CA GLN A 582 93.28 145.41 -25.78
C GLN A 582 92.65 145.50 -27.20
N ILE A 583 92.25 144.37 -27.78
CA ILE A 583 91.55 144.32 -29.08
C ILE A 583 90.21 145.07 -29.02
N ASN A 584 89.50 145.03 -27.89
CA ASN A 584 88.21 145.72 -27.74
C ASN A 584 88.35 147.25 -27.54
N ASN A 585 89.50 147.75 -27.08
CA ASN A 585 89.76 149.20 -27.07
C ASN A 585 90.07 149.72 -28.48
N LEU A 586 90.97 149.07 -29.22
CA LEU A 586 91.28 149.44 -30.61
C LEU A 586 90.03 149.37 -31.52
N LYS A 587 89.14 148.40 -31.32
CA LYS A 587 87.84 148.34 -32.02
C LYS A 587 86.87 149.48 -31.69
N ARG A 588 87.05 150.16 -30.54
CA ARG A 588 86.21 151.28 -30.12
C ARG A 588 86.64 152.57 -30.82
N GLU A 589 87.94 152.84 -30.80
CA GLU A 589 88.58 153.96 -31.50
C GLU A 589 88.28 153.92 -33.01
N ILE A 590 88.34 152.74 -33.63
CA ILE A 590 87.95 152.55 -35.04
C ILE A 590 86.47 152.88 -35.28
N LYS A 591 85.58 152.57 -34.33
CA LYS A 591 84.13 152.81 -34.50
C LYS A 591 83.77 154.29 -34.35
N GLU A 592 84.47 155.04 -33.48
CA GLU A 592 84.28 156.49 -33.34
C GLU A 592 84.60 157.25 -34.64
N VAL A 593 85.49 156.70 -35.48
CA VAL A 593 85.84 157.26 -36.80
C VAL A 593 84.83 156.90 -37.90
N GLN A 594 84.13 155.77 -37.79
CA GLN A 594 83.47 155.14 -38.96
C GLN A 594 82.01 155.56 -39.19
N ASP A 595 81.20 155.76 -38.14
CA ASP A 595 79.77 156.10 -38.26
C ASP A 595 79.49 157.62 -38.40
N ALA A 596 80.54 158.45 -38.51
CA ALA A 596 80.46 159.90 -38.66
C ALA A 596 80.15 160.39 -40.10
N MET A 597 79.78 159.50 -41.03
CA MET A 597 79.55 159.86 -42.45
C MET A 597 78.48 158.98 -43.15
N PRO A 598 77.52 159.56 -43.91
CA PRO A 598 76.49 158.81 -44.66
C PRO A 598 76.79 158.68 -46.16
N ASN A 599 76.29 157.63 -46.85
CA ASN A 599 76.11 157.74 -48.33
C ASN A 599 75.07 156.82 -49.02
N THR A 600 73.99 157.47 -49.49
CA THR A 600 73.18 157.28 -50.72
C THR A 600 72.70 155.92 -51.28
N GLN A 601 73.41 154.79 -51.20
CA GLN A 601 73.09 153.67 -52.13
C GLN A 601 71.77 152.91 -51.85
N LYS A 602 71.44 152.60 -50.59
CA LYS A 602 70.18 151.86 -50.26
C LYS A 602 68.91 152.64 -50.63
N VAL A 603 68.93 153.96 -50.43
CA VAL A 603 67.78 154.87 -50.63
C VAL A 603 67.24 154.84 -52.07
N LYS A 604 68.07 154.47 -53.06
CA LYS A 604 67.65 154.32 -54.46
C LYS A 604 67.10 152.94 -54.84
N ALA A 605 67.35 151.90 -54.04
CA ALA A 605 66.89 150.54 -54.33
C ALA A 605 65.49 150.29 -53.73
N GLU A 606 65.34 150.58 -52.44
CA GLU A 606 64.13 150.30 -51.66
C GLU A 606 62.92 151.12 -52.15
N LEU A 607 63.17 152.31 -52.73
CA LEU A 607 62.14 153.18 -53.32
C LEU A 607 61.55 152.62 -54.63
N LYS A 608 62.29 151.80 -55.38
CA LYS A 608 61.79 151.18 -56.62
C LYS A 608 61.00 149.89 -56.36
N GLU A 609 61.45 149.09 -55.40
CA GLU A 609 60.78 147.83 -55.04
C GLU A 609 59.43 148.06 -54.33
N THR A 610 59.26 149.18 -53.63
CA THR A 610 58.02 149.56 -52.96
C THR A 610 56.92 150.00 -53.94
N GLU A 611 57.28 150.58 -55.09
CA GLU A 611 56.36 151.10 -56.10
C GLU A 611 55.68 149.97 -56.91
N ASP A 612 56.44 148.95 -57.34
CA ASP A 612 55.89 147.77 -58.03
C ASP A 612 54.98 146.94 -57.13
N LYS A 613 55.35 146.72 -55.86
CA LYS A 613 54.56 145.94 -54.90
C LYS A 613 53.22 146.60 -54.57
N LEU A 614 53.18 147.94 -54.48
CA LEU A 614 51.95 148.70 -54.23
C LEU A 614 50.90 148.47 -55.35
N ASN A 615 51.35 148.42 -56.60
CA ASN A 615 50.50 148.20 -57.77
C ASN A 615 50.05 146.73 -57.94
N ALA A 616 50.79 145.78 -57.38
CA ALA A 616 50.37 144.37 -57.35
C ALA A 616 49.26 144.11 -56.31
N VAL A 617 49.42 144.62 -55.09
CA VAL A 617 48.49 144.33 -53.98
C VAL A 617 47.14 145.03 -54.13
N ARG A 618 47.09 146.25 -54.72
CA ARG A 618 45.82 146.98 -54.92
C ARG A 618 44.79 146.14 -55.71
N ARG A 619 45.22 145.51 -56.80
CA ARG A 619 44.41 144.58 -57.63
C ARG A 619 43.97 143.32 -56.88
N ARG A 620 44.75 142.86 -55.90
CA ARG A 620 44.43 141.66 -55.10
C ARG A 620 43.49 141.97 -53.94
N LYS A 621 43.47 143.22 -53.44
CA LYS A 621 42.48 143.68 -52.47
C LYS A 621 41.07 143.60 -53.06
N GLU A 622 40.88 144.17 -54.25
CA GLU A 622 39.59 144.24 -54.95
C GLU A 622 38.99 142.83 -55.16
N TYR A 623 39.79 141.86 -55.63
CA TYR A 623 39.37 140.46 -55.78
C TYR A 623 39.00 139.75 -54.46
N LEU A 624 39.70 140.06 -53.36
CA LEU A 624 39.45 139.41 -52.07
C LEU A 624 38.23 139.97 -51.33
N GLU A 625 37.88 141.25 -51.51
CA GLU A 625 36.70 141.85 -50.89
C GLU A 625 35.39 141.30 -51.49
N GLU A 626 35.38 140.92 -52.77
CA GLU A 626 34.26 140.16 -53.37
C GLU A 626 34.21 138.71 -52.86
N SER A 627 35.35 138.00 -52.88
CA SER A 627 35.41 136.59 -52.48
C SER A 627 35.13 136.35 -50.99
N ALA A 628 35.44 137.30 -50.11
CA ALA A 628 35.15 137.20 -48.67
C ALA A 628 33.63 137.21 -48.39
N ARG A 629 32.87 137.94 -49.21
CA ARG A 629 31.42 138.12 -49.01
C ARG A 629 30.66 136.80 -49.17
N LEU A 630 30.97 136.05 -50.22
CA LEU A 630 30.33 134.75 -50.53
C LEU A 630 30.65 133.63 -49.51
N PHE A 631 31.81 133.70 -48.83
CA PHE A 631 32.23 132.63 -47.92
C PHE A 631 31.50 132.68 -46.56
N PHE A 632 31.32 133.87 -45.98
CA PHE A 632 30.70 133.98 -44.66
C PHE A 632 29.21 133.61 -44.66
N ASP A 633 28.49 133.92 -45.75
CA ASP A 633 27.08 133.55 -45.89
C ASP A 633 26.87 132.01 -45.83
N GLN A 634 27.76 131.22 -46.45
CA GLN A 634 27.69 129.75 -46.41
C GLN A 634 28.09 129.16 -45.06
N PHE A 635 29.06 129.76 -44.35
CA PHE A 635 29.58 129.19 -43.10
C PHE A 635 28.57 129.27 -41.94
N TYR A 636 27.72 130.30 -41.92
CA TYR A 636 26.72 130.46 -40.86
C TYR A 636 25.56 129.45 -40.95
N GLU A 637 25.23 128.89 -42.11
CA GLU A 637 24.27 127.77 -42.22
C GLU A 637 24.82 126.49 -41.56
N ILE A 638 26.05 126.11 -41.87
CA ILE A 638 26.68 124.86 -41.38
C ILE A 638 26.77 124.85 -39.83
N LEU A 639 27.02 126.01 -39.22
CA LEU A 639 27.04 126.18 -37.76
C LEU A 639 25.68 125.95 -37.09
N ALA A 640 24.56 126.22 -37.78
CA ALA A 640 23.23 125.93 -37.24
C ALA A 640 22.95 124.42 -37.24
N ASP A 641 23.29 123.74 -38.33
CA ASP A 641 22.94 122.33 -38.57
C ASP A 641 23.67 121.37 -37.60
N HIS A 642 24.93 121.67 -37.28
CA HIS A 642 25.73 120.88 -36.32
C HIS A 642 25.28 121.05 -34.87
N ARG A 643 24.70 122.22 -34.52
CA ARG A 643 24.18 122.50 -33.18
C ARG A 643 22.96 121.64 -32.84
N ASN A 644 22.13 121.32 -33.84
CA ASN A 644 20.96 120.47 -33.68
C ASN A 644 21.34 118.99 -33.44
N LYS A 645 22.28 118.44 -34.23
CA LYS A 645 22.75 117.05 -34.11
C LYS A 645 23.35 116.72 -32.73
N LEU A 646 23.91 117.71 -32.04
CA LEU A 646 24.48 117.56 -30.70
C LEU A 646 23.42 117.44 -29.59
N HIS A 647 22.18 117.88 -29.85
CA HIS A 647 21.07 117.80 -28.89
C HIS A 647 20.44 116.40 -28.83
N ASP A 648 20.18 115.77 -29.99
CA ASP A 648 19.45 114.50 -30.07
C ASP A 648 20.14 113.32 -29.38
N ILE A 649 21.47 113.25 -29.47
CA ILE A 649 22.26 112.10 -28.99
C ILE A 649 22.25 111.98 -27.46
N LEU A 650 22.20 113.11 -26.74
CA LEU A 650 22.32 113.16 -25.28
C LEU A 650 21.06 112.72 -24.51
N THR A 651 19.93 112.52 -25.19
CA THR A 651 18.61 112.38 -24.53
C THR A 651 18.12 110.94 -24.33
N LYS A 652 18.74 109.93 -24.95
CA LYS A 652 18.21 108.54 -24.97
C LYS A 652 19.01 107.55 -24.14
N ARG A 653 18.30 106.91 -23.20
CA ARG A 653 18.67 105.72 -22.39
C ARG A 653 19.67 105.94 -21.25
N ARG A 654 19.25 106.75 -20.29
CA ARG A 654 19.56 106.56 -18.87
C ARG A 654 18.28 106.14 -18.12
N LYS A 655 18.02 104.83 -18.05
CA LYS A 655 16.98 104.19 -17.21
C LYS A 655 17.23 102.69 -17.16
#